data_AF-A0A9J7KMB1-F1
#
_entry.id   AF-A0A9J7KMB1-F1
#
_cell.length_a   1.000
_cell.length_b   1.000
_cell.length_c   1.000
_cell.angle_alpha   90.00
_cell.angle_beta   90.00
_cell.angle_gamma   90.00
#
_symmetry.space_group_name_H-M   'P 1'
#
loop_
_entity.id
_entity.type
_entity.pdbx_description
1 polymer ?
#
loop_
_entity_poly.entity_id
_entity_poly.type
_entity_poly.pdbx_seq_one_letter_code
_entity_poly.pdbx_strand_id
1 'polypeptide(L)'
;MSGKYWLFGVLCLFLATATVYADDYADATVEDDIGDHAEGSRTDDEAVKREEEAIKLDGLNVAQIKEMRDRAEKHEFQAEVSRMMKLIINSLYKNKEIFLRELISNSSDALDKIRFLSLTDKDVLSANEELTIKIKADKENGVLHVTDTGIGMTKSELVNNLGTIAWSGTSEFLKKLAEGTAEEQSALIGQFGVGFYSSFLASDRVVVTSKNNDDIQHIWESDAGSFSVVEDPRGNTLGRGTTVSLHLKEEAQDFLEPHTIKELVRKYSQFINFPIYLWTSKTETVEEPIDDEEAEEADEEKKEEEEDEDAKVEEDDEEEEKKPKTKSVEKTSWDWELMNENKPLWTRPPKEVTEEEYKEFYKSFSKDSDDPLAHTHFVAEGEVTFRSILFVPKTGLRDMFQEYGKKVDYIKLFVRRVFITDDFQDMMPKYLSFVKGMVDSDDLPLNVSRETLQQHKLLKVIKKKLVRKTLDMIKKIDNEEYLEKFWKEYSTSIKLGLIQDHSNRTRLAKLLRFQSSHTEGEVTSLADYVERMKEKQEAIFFMAGTRRKEAESSPFVERLLKKGYEVLYLVEPMDEFCIQSLPEFDGKKFQNVAKDGLKINESEKVRNAAEWLISLEPSFSQRACFKAMAFLTGNTAYIVLNTVLKCNYY
;
A
#
# COMPACT_ATOMS: atom_id res chain seq x y z
N MET A 1 33.56 -32.91 -41.55
CA MET A 1 32.41 -32.23 -42.19
C MET A 1 31.94 -31.20 -41.17
N SER A 2 32.23 -29.92 -41.37
CA SER A 2 31.40 -28.94 -42.12
C SER A 2 30.09 -28.63 -41.39
N GLY A 3 29.89 -27.35 -41.00
CA GLY A 3 28.69 -26.86 -40.30
C GLY A 3 29.00 -26.10 -39.02
N LYS A 4 29.22 -24.78 -39.13
CA LYS A 4 29.42 -23.84 -38.01
C LYS A 4 28.21 -23.85 -37.06
N TYR A 5 28.42 -23.67 -35.73
CA TYR A 5 27.68 -22.73 -34.84
C TYR A 5 28.08 -22.90 -33.36
N TRP A 6 28.92 -21.99 -32.85
CA TRP A 6 29.08 -21.50 -31.44
C TRP A 6 30.43 -20.74 -31.41
N LEU A 7 30.62 -19.57 -30.80
CA LEU A 7 30.04 -19.02 -29.58
C LEU A 7 30.15 -17.49 -29.56
N PHE A 8 29.28 -16.81 -28.81
CA PHE A 8 29.39 -15.40 -28.44
C PHE A 8 30.26 -15.26 -27.18
N GLY A 9 31.19 -14.29 -27.13
CA GLY A 9 31.58 -13.67 -25.85
C GLY A 9 33.05 -13.70 -25.43
N VAL A 10 33.52 -12.49 -25.09
CA VAL A 10 34.52 -12.16 -24.06
C VAL A 10 35.98 -12.57 -24.31
N LEU A 11 36.78 -11.60 -24.79
CA LEU A 11 37.92 -11.12 -24.00
C LEU A 11 38.24 -9.66 -24.35
N CYS A 12 37.90 -8.75 -23.44
CA CYS A 12 38.48 -7.41 -23.41
C CYS A 12 39.68 -7.40 -22.44
N LEU A 13 40.47 -6.32 -22.52
CA LEU A 13 41.55 -5.88 -21.62
C LEU A 13 43.01 -6.33 -21.91
N PHE A 14 43.81 -5.28 -22.19
CA PHE A 14 45.13 -4.96 -21.59
C PHE A 14 46.40 -5.71 -21.99
N LEU A 15 47.21 -5.03 -22.83
CA LEU A 15 48.55 -4.46 -22.54
C LEU A 15 49.34 -4.36 -23.86
N ALA A 16 50.18 -3.38 -24.19
CA ALA A 16 50.41 -1.97 -23.83
C ALA A 16 51.82 -1.61 -24.36
N THR A 17 52.10 -0.32 -24.61
CA THR A 17 53.46 0.29 -24.73
C THR A 17 54.39 -0.14 -25.88
N ALA A 18 55.32 0.68 -26.38
CA ALA A 18 55.51 2.15 -26.42
C ALA A 18 56.73 2.47 -27.30
N THR A 19 56.96 3.76 -27.63
CA THR A 19 58.25 4.52 -27.79
C THR A 19 58.24 5.51 -28.98
N VAL A 20 58.86 6.70 -28.96
CA VAL A 20 59.20 7.70 -27.89
C VAL A 20 59.87 8.94 -28.57
N TYR A 21 59.47 10.19 -28.22
CA TYR A 21 60.23 11.48 -28.29
C TYR A 21 60.80 11.90 -29.68
N ALA A 22 61.35 13.09 -29.99
CA ALA A 22 61.54 14.43 -29.40
C ALA A 22 61.92 15.39 -30.58
N ASP A 23 62.09 16.72 -30.50
CA ASP A 23 61.57 17.87 -29.70
C ASP A 23 62.20 19.13 -30.36
N ASP A 24 61.62 20.34 -30.33
CA ASP A 24 62.37 21.58 -30.67
C ASP A 24 61.81 22.91 -30.12
N TYR A 25 62.71 23.90 -29.97
CA TYR A 25 62.54 25.12 -29.15
C TYR A 25 62.20 26.42 -29.92
N ALA A 26 61.52 27.32 -29.19
CA ALA A 26 61.61 28.80 -29.15
C ALA A 26 62.16 29.63 -30.34
N ASP A 27 61.48 30.76 -30.63
CA ASP A 27 62.04 32.08 -30.28
C ASP A 27 60.92 33.12 -30.06
N ALA A 28 61.24 34.22 -29.37
CA ALA A 28 60.36 35.37 -29.15
C ALA A 28 60.76 36.55 -30.05
N THR A 29 59.86 37.52 -30.29
CA THR A 29 60.15 38.98 -30.12
C THR A 29 59.01 39.91 -30.52
N VAL A 30 58.88 40.99 -29.72
CA VAL A 30 58.44 42.37 -30.07
C VAL A 30 56.97 42.61 -30.45
N GLU A 31 56.30 43.39 -29.59
CA GLU A 31 55.14 44.22 -29.92
C GLU A 31 55.56 45.34 -30.87
N ASP A 32 54.79 45.63 -31.93
CA ASP A 32 54.26 46.99 -32.15
C ASP A 32 53.27 47.08 -33.34
N ASP A 33 52.13 47.69 -33.03
CA ASP A 33 51.34 48.66 -33.81
C ASP A 33 50.43 48.28 -35.02
N ILE A 34 49.17 48.72 -34.87
CA ILE A 34 48.13 49.12 -35.86
C ILE A 34 47.75 48.21 -37.05
N GLY A 35 46.43 47.92 -37.13
CA GLY A 35 45.73 47.80 -38.43
C GLY A 35 44.54 46.84 -38.47
N ASP A 36 43.31 47.38 -38.43
CA ASP A 36 42.03 46.80 -38.88
C ASP A 36 41.83 45.27 -38.93
N HIS A 37 40.85 44.77 -38.15
CA HIS A 37 39.51 44.51 -38.71
C HIS A 37 38.49 44.17 -37.59
N ALA A 38 37.46 45.00 -37.47
CA ALA A 38 36.39 44.84 -36.48
C ALA A 38 35.29 43.87 -36.97
N GLU A 39 35.49 42.56 -36.77
CA GLU A 39 34.45 41.56 -37.07
C GLU A 39 34.45 40.37 -36.09
N GLY A 40 34.13 40.65 -34.82
CA GLY A 40 34.09 39.63 -33.75
C GLY A 40 33.00 39.85 -32.68
N SER A 41 32.11 40.84 -32.85
CA SER A 41 31.02 41.13 -31.92
C SER A 41 29.82 41.69 -32.70
N ARG A 42 29.05 40.79 -33.32
CA ARG A 42 27.84 41.12 -34.09
C ARG A 42 26.73 40.08 -33.96
N THR A 43 27.06 38.82 -33.69
CA THR A 43 26.07 37.74 -33.56
C THR A 43 25.23 37.85 -32.28
N ASP A 44 25.82 38.27 -31.16
CA ASP A 44 25.07 38.47 -29.91
C ASP A 44 24.21 39.75 -29.99
N ASP A 45 24.76 40.84 -30.52
CA ASP A 45 24.02 42.10 -30.72
C ASP A 45 22.79 41.95 -31.64
N GLU A 46 22.87 41.13 -32.69
CA GLU A 46 21.73 40.84 -33.57
C GLU A 46 20.76 39.79 -33.00
N ALA A 47 21.24 38.85 -32.18
CA ALA A 47 20.39 37.90 -31.45
C ALA A 47 19.58 38.63 -30.35
N VAL A 48 20.25 39.45 -29.54
CA VAL A 48 19.61 40.29 -28.51
C VAL A 48 18.59 41.23 -29.15
N LYS A 49 18.91 41.91 -30.26
CA LYS A 49 17.93 42.74 -30.98
C LYS A 49 16.73 41.95 -31.50
N ARG A 50 16.91 40.70 -31.96
CA ARG A 50 15.79 39.84 -32.37
C ARG A 50 14.91 39.39 -31.21
N GLU A 51 15.49 39.07 -30.05
CA GLU A 51 14.72 38.72 -28.86
C GLU A 51 14.01 39.96 -28.25
N GLU A 52 14.67 41.12 -28.30
CA GLU A 52 14.09 42.41 -27.91
C GLU A 52 12.89 42.78 -28.81
N GLU A 53 13.00 42.66 -30.13
CA GLU A 53 11.90 42.94 -31.07
C GLU A 53 10.72 41.96 -30.96
N ALA A 54 10.93 40.76 -30.42
CA ALA A 54 9.92 39.70 -30.35
C ALA A 54 8.86 39.91 -29.25
N ILE A 55 9.13 40.70 -28.21
CA ILE A 55 8.22 40.90 -27.07
C ILE A 55 7.55 42.28 -27.16
N LYS A 56 6.59 42.43 -28.08
CA LYS A 56 5.67 43.59 -28.08
C LYS A 56 4.62 43.45 -26.99
N LEU A 57 5.00 43.78 -25.75
CA LEU A 57 4.06 43.94 -24.65
C LEU A 57 3.20 45.20 -24.93
N ASP A 58 1.95 44.98 -25.33
CA ASP A 58 0.92 46.00 -25.58
C ASP A 58 1.37 47.24 -26.38
N GLY A 59 2.07 47.00 -27.49
CA GLY A 59 2.48 48.06 -28.43
C GLY A 59 3.67 48.93 -27.99
N LEU A 60 4.25 48.71 -26.81
CA LEU A 60 5.48 49.36 -26.36
C LEU A 60 6.67 48.94 -27.25
N ASN A 61 7.59 49.87 -27.51
CA ASN A 61 8.85 49.56 -28.18
C ASN A 61 9.93 49.08 -27.19
N VAL A 62 11.00 48.49 -27.71
CA VAL A 62 12.10 47.91 -26.92
C VAL A 62 12.68 48.90 -25.90
N ALA A 63 12.96 50.14 -26.33
CA ALA A 63 13.53 51.17 -25.46
C ALA A 63 12.58 51.54 -24.31
N GLN A 64 11.28 51.61 -24.57
CA GLN A 64 10.25 51.85 -23.56
C GLN A 64 10.09 50.67 -22.60
N ILE A 65 10.19 49.42 -23.07
CA ILE A 65 10.16 48.23 -22.21
C ILE A 65 11.40 48.20 -21.29
N LYS A 66 12.57 48.57 -21.81
CA LYS A 66 13.80 48.69 -21.03
C LYS A 66 13.70 49.81 -19.98
N GLU A 67 13.31 51.01 -20.39
CA GLU A 67 13.09 52.15 -19.49
C GLU A 67 12.02 51.86 -18.42
N MET A 68 10.96 51.12 -18.78
CA MET A 68 9.94 50.65 -17.83
C MET A 68 10.52 49.65 -16.82
N ARG A 69 11.35 48.69 -17.25
CA ARG A 69 12.00 47.72 -16.37
C ARG A 69 13.04 48.37 -15.45
N ASP A 70 13.80 49.33 -15.96
CA ASP A 70 14.82 50.07 -15.20
C ASP A 70 14.18 51.01 -14.16
N ARG A 71 12.95 51.47 -14.41
CA ARG A 71 12.12 52.25 -13.47
C ARG A 71 11.14 51.41 -12.65
N ALA A 72 11.10 50.09 -12.83
CA ALA A 72 10.15 49.24 -12.14
C ALA A 72 10.57 49.05 -10.67
N GLU A 73 9.73 49.52 -9.75
CA GLU A 73 9.91 49.25 -8.32
C GLU A 73 9.65 47.75 -8.05
N LYS A 74 10.68 47.07 -7.52
CA LYS A 74 10.58 45.67 -7.10
C LYS A 74 10.11 45.63 -5.66
N HIS A 75 8.95 45.04 -5.44
CA HIS A 75 8.44 44.72 -4.11
C HIS A 75 8.50 43.21 -3.91
N GLU A 76 8.91 42.77 -2.72
CA GLU A 76 8.82 41.37 -2.32
C GLU A 76 7.42 41.04 -1.83
N PHE A 77 7.00 39.77 -1.96
CA PHE A 77 5.71 39.32 -1.45
C PHE A 77 5.72 39.32 0.08
N GLN A 78 4.82 40.10 0.68
CA GLN A 78 4.59 40.11 2.12
C GLN A 78 3.44 39.16 2.50
N ALA A 79 3.54 38.53 3.67
CA ALA A 79 2.53 37.60 4.16
C ALA A 79 2.24 37.82 5.67
N GLU A 80 0.97 37.79 6.04
CA GLU A 80 0.52 37.99 7.42
C GLU A 80 0.64 36.66 8.22
N VAL A 81 1.69 36.55 9.04
CA VAL A 81 2.03 35.33 9.80
C VAL A 81 0.87 34.82 10.67
N SER A 82 0.21 35.72 11.41
CA SER A 82 -0.93 35.39 12.28
C SER A 82 -2.12 34.78 11.52
N ARG A 83 -2.32 35.19 10.26
CA ARG A 83 -3.38 34.67 9.38
C ARG A 83 -2.97 33.37 8.70
N MET A 84 -1.69 33.21 8.34
CA MET A 84 -1.15 31.94 7.86
C MET A 84 -1.25 30.83 8.92
N MET A 85 -0.87 31.13 10.17
CA MET A 85 -1.03 30.19 11.30
C MET A 85 -2.48 29.72 11.44
N LYS A 86 -3.45 30.65 11.41
CA LYS A 86 -4.88 30.30 11.48
C LYS A 86 -5.35 29.42 10.32
N LEU A 87 -4.79 29.56 9.11
CA LEU A 87 -5.11 28.70 7.97
C LEU A 87 -4.49 27.29 8.10
N ILE A 88 -3.24 27.21 8.56
CA ILE A 88 -2.56 25.93 8.84
C ILE A 88 -3.32 25.14 9.91
N ILE A 89 -3.74 25.81 10.98
CA ILE A 89 -4.45 25.16 12.09
C ILE A 89 -5.90 24.81 11.71
N ASN A 90 -6.67 25.72 11.11
CA ASN A 90 -8.13 25.52 10.95
C ASN A 90 -8.57 25.01 9.57
N SER A 91 -7.69 24.90 8.58
CA SER A 91 -8.10 24.62 7.19
C SER A 91 -7.21 23.64 6.42
N LEU A 92 -6.01 23.32 6.91
CA LEU A 92 -5.08 22.43 6.21
C LEU A 92 -5.33 20.95 6.48
N TYR A 93 -5.64 20.61 7.74
CA TYR A 93 -5.82 19.22 8.20
C TYR A 93 -7.30 18.94 8.45
N LYS A 94 -7.75 17.72 8.11
CA LYS A 94 -9.13 17.29 8.42
C LYS A 94 -9.25 16.71 9.83
N ASN A 95 -8.27 15.92 10.23
CA ASN A 95 -8.30 15.14 11.46
C ASN A 95 -7.29 15.70 12.47
N LYS A 96 -7.74 16.03 13.69
CA LYS A 96 -6.87 16.60 14.74
C LYS A 96 -5.72 15.65 15.11
N GLU A 97 -5.98 14.34 15.13
CA GLU A 97 -5.03 13.26 15.50
C GLU A 97 -3.67 13.27 14.76
N ILE A 98 -3.60 13.96 13.62
CA ILE A 98 -2.40 14.10 12.79
C ILE A 98 -1.24 14.78 13.54
N PHE A 99 -1.51 15.58 14.58
CA PHE A 99 -0.47 16.26 15.35
C PHE A 99 0.61 15.29 15.86
N LEU A 100 0.21 14.10 16.33
CA LEU A 100 1.13 13.11 16.89
C LEU A 100 1.98 12.45 15.79
N ARG A 101 1.40 12.23 14.59
CA ARG A 101 2.14 11.75 13.41
C ARG A 101 3.24 12.74 13.01
N GLU A 102 2.92 14.04 12.92
CA GLU A 102 3.93 15.04 12.53
C GLU A 102 5.03 15.17 13.59
N LEU A 103 4.70 15.13 14.88
CA LEU A 103 5.70 15.18 15.96
C LEU A 103 6.62 13.95 15.95
N ILE A 104 6.08 12.73 15.85
CA ILE A 104 6.90 11.51 15.75
C ILE A 104 7.75 11.51 14.46
N SER A 105 7.22 12.04 13.35
CA SER A 105 7.99 12.19 12.10
C SER A 105 9.17 13.17 12.27
N ASN A 106 8.96 14.31 12.92
CA ASN A 106 10.02 15.27 13.23
C ASN A 106 11.07 14.68 14.19
N SER A 107 10.64 13.90 15.18
CA SER A 107 11.53 13.16 16.08
C SER A 107 12.37 12.11 15.33
N SER A 108 11.77 11.37 14.38
CA SER A 108 12.51 10.43 13.52
C SER A 108 13.54 11.17 12.66
N ASP A 109 13.18 12.31 12.05
CA ASP A 109 14.12 13.16 11.31
C ASP A 109 15.30 13.62 12.18
N ALA A 110 15.05 13.98 13.44
CA ALA A 110 16.09 14.40 14.38
C ALA A 110 17.03 13.26 14.78
N LEU A 111 16.50 12.03 14.91
CA LEU A 111 17.24 10.81 15.17
C LEU A 111 18.06 10.34 13.95
N ASP A 112 17.50 10.43 12.73
CA ASP A 112 18.22 10.13 11.49
C ASP A 112 19.37 11.13 11.25
N LYS A 113 19.19 12.42 11.58
CA LYS A 113 20.28 13.43 11.51
C LYS A 113 21.47 13.09 12.41
N ILE A 114 21.23 12.81 13.69
CA ILE A 114 22.32 12.46 14.60
C ILE A 114 22.96 11.11 14.25
N ARG A 115 22.17 10.13 13.78
CA ARG A 115 22.69 8.85 13.27
C ARG A 115 23.58 9.05 12.04
N PHE A 116 23.21 9.96 11.13
CA PHE A 116 24.07 10.26 9.98
C PHE A 116 25.39 10.91 10.42
N LEU A 117 25.34 11.92 11.30
CA LEU A 117 26.55 12.55 11.85
C LEU A 117 27.45 11.53 12.56
N SER A 118 26.85 10.55 13.27
CA SER A 118 27.60 9.50 13.98
C SER A 118 28.36 8.52 13.07
N LEU A 119 28.10 8.52 11.76
CA LEU A 119 28.89 7.78 10.78
C LEU A 119 30.23 8.47 10.47
N THR A 120 30.28 9.80 10.62
CA THR A 120 31.46 10.63 10.36
C THR A 120 32.25 10.91 11.65
N ASP A 121 31.54 11.27 12.73
CA ASP A 121 32.10 11.56 14.04
C ASP A 121 31.36 10.78 15.12
N LYS A 122 32.03 9.84 15.78
CA LYS A 122 31.41 8.98 16.80
C LYS A 122 31.14 9.71 18.12
N ASP A 123 31.86 10.80 18.41
CA ASP A 123 31.79 11.46 19.71
C ASP A 123 30.48 12.24 19.88
N VAL A 124 29.73 12.50 18.80
CA VAL A 124 28.40 13.14 18.83
C VAL A 124 27.36 12.33 19.62
N LEU A 125 27.56 11.02 19.77
CA LEU A 125 26.69 10.14 20.56
C LEU A 125 27.04 10.10 22.05
N SER A 126 28.23 10.57 22.46
CA SER A 126 28.72 10.48 23.85
C SER A 126 27.79 11.09 24.91
N ALA A 127 27.02 12.11 24.54
CA ALA A 127 26.04 12.75 25.43
C ALA A 127 24.80 11.87 25.72
N ASN A 128 24.45 10.95 24.80
CA ASN A 128 23.37 9.98 24.93
C ASN A 128 23.46 8.95 23.79
N GLU A 129 23.76 7.68 24.09
CA GLU A 129 23.88 6.63 23.06
C GLU A 129 22.51 6.10 22.58
N GLU A 130 21.44 6.29 23.35
CA GLU A 130 20.10 5.85 22.96
C GLU A 130 19.54 6.69 21.80
N LEU A 131 18.96 6.04 20.80
CA LEU A 131 18.21 6.66 19.71
C LEU A 131 16.74 6.25 19.80
N THR A 132 15.95 6.98 20.58
CA THR A 132 14.58 6.59 20.96
C THR A 132 13.62 7.78 20.96
N ILE A 133 12.33 7.48 20.85
CA ILE A 133 11.21 8.41 21.02
C ILE A 133 10.40 7.95 22.24
N LYS A 134 10.13 8.83 23.19
CA LYS A 134 9.47 8.54 24.47
C LYS A 134 8.25 9.46 24.64
N ILE A 135 7.06 8.88 24.75
CA ILE A 135 5.78 9.58 24.88
C ILE A 135 5.24 9.41 26.30
N LYS A 136 4.93 10.51 26.99
CA LYS A 136 4.35 10.49 28.34
C LYS A 136 3.16 11.45 28.42
N ALA A 137 2.00 10.94 28.82
CA ALA A 137 0.86 11.75 29.19
C ALA A 137 0.93 12.13 30.67
N ASP A 138 0.63 13.39 30.97
CA ASP A 138 0.41 13.93 32.30
C ASP A 138 -1.04 14.42 32.38
N LYS A 139 -1.90 13.57 32.97
CA LYS A 139 -3.33 13.85 33.14
C LYS A 139 -3.62 14.92 34.20
N GLU A 140 -2.73 15.11 35.17
CA GLU A 140 -2.93 16.07 36.26
C GLU A 140 -2.76 17.50 35.75
N ASN A 141 -1.79 17.72 34.86
CA ASN A 141 -1.49 19.04 34.29
C ASN A 141 -2.09 19.26 32.88
N GLY A 142 -2.75 18.25 32.30
CA GLY A 142 -3.32 18.33 30.95
C GLY A 142 -2.27 18.38 29.84
N VAL A 143 -1.11 17.74 30.04
CA VAL A 143 0.07 17.86 29.16
C VAL A 143 0.43 16.53 28.50
N LEU A 144 0.67 16.57 27.19
CA LEU A 144 1.28 15.44 26.46
C LEU A 144 2.72 15.78 26.10
N HIS A 145 3.66 14.95 26.54
CA HIS A 145 5.08 15.09 26.25
C HIS A 145 5.51 14.09 25.17
N VAL A 146 6.20 14.57 24.14
CA VAL A 146 6.92 13.78 23.14
C VAL A 146 8.40 14.15 23.25
N THR A 147 9.25 13.20 23.62
CA THR A 147 10.69 13.41 23.80
C THR A 147 11.47 12.54 22.82
N ASP A 148 12.42 13.14 22.10
CA ASP A 148 13.37 12.44 21.25
C ASP A 148 14.81 12.66 21.73
N THR A 149 15.66 11.67 21.50
CA THR A 149 17.10 11.73 21.76
C THR A 149 17.91 12.08 20.50
N GLY A 150 17.31 12.82 19.57
CA GLY A 150 17.89 13.22 18.30
C GLY A 150 19.00 14.27 18.43
N ILE A 151 19.26 15.01 17.34
CA ILE A 151 20.31 16.03 17.29
C ILE A 151 20.05 17.24 18.22
N GLY A 152 18.79 17.59 18.47
CA GLY A 152 18.41 18.81 19.18
C GLY A 152 18.64 20.09 18.35
N MET A 153 18.22 21.24 18.87
CA MET A 153 18.31 22.56 18.22
C MET A 153 19.08 23.55 19.09
N THR A 154 19.96 24.32 18.46
CA THR A 154 20.58 25.52 19.03
C THR A 154 19.55 26.66 19.19
N LYS A 155 19.88 27.71 19.95
CA LYS A 155 19.06 28.92 20.07
C LYS A 155 18.72 29.55 18.71
N SER A 156 19.70 29.60 17.80
CA SER A 156 19.49 30.11 16.45
C SER A 156 18.53 29.25 15.65
N GLU A 157 18.60 27.93 15.80
CA GLU A 157 17.69 27.00 15.12
C GLU A 157 16.29 27.02 15.72
N LEU A 158 16.12 27.20 17.03
CA LEU A 158 14.81 27.40 17.63
C LEU A 158 14.12 28.64 17.07
N VAL A 159 14.84 29.76 16.94
CA VAL A 159 14.30 31.00 16.34
C VAL A 159 14.03 30.83 14.84
N ASN A 160 15.00 30.30 14.08
CA ASN A 160 14.89 30.24 12.61
C ASN A 160 13.96 29.12 12.13
N ASN A 161 14.04 27.92 12.72
CA ASN A 161 13.30 26.75 12.24
C ASN A 161 11.86 26.67 12.79
N LEU A 162 11.63 27.07 14.05
CA LEU A 162 10.28 27.06 14.66
C LEU A 162 9.57 28.42 14.60
N GLY A 163 10.31 29.51 14.37
CA GLY A 163 9.75 30.85 14.19
C GLY A 163 9.41 31.22 12.74
N THR A 164 9.90 30.46 11.76
CA THR A 164 9.65 30.72 10.33
C THR A 164 8.70 29.69 9.73
N ILE A 165 7.58 30.15 9.16
CA ILE A 165 6.62 29.28 8.46
C ILE A 165 7.20 28.86 7.11
N ALA A 166 7.00 27.60 6.72
CA ALA A 166 7.51 26.99 5.48
C ALA A 166 9.05 26.89 5.39
N TRP A 167 9.74 27.01 6.53
CA TRP A 167 11.17 26.70 6.64
C TRP A 167 11.36 25.27 7.17
N SER A 168 12.30 24.52 6.59
CA SER A 168 12.59 23.13 7.00
C SER A 168 14.09 22.92 7.13
N GLY A 169 14.58 22.83 8.37
CA GLY A 169 15.96 22.45 8.65
C GLY A 169 16.31 21.04 8.17
N THR A 170 15.32 20.15 7.98
CA THR A 170 15.51 18.85 7.30
C THR A 170 15.82 19.05 5.81
N SER A 171 15.15 19.97 5.13
CA SER A 171 15.43 20.28 3.72
C SER A 171 16.76 21.02 3.53
N GLU A 172 17.18 21.85 4.49
CA GLU A 172 18.53 22.45 4.47
C GLU A 172 19.62 21.40 4.71
N PHE A 173 19.42 20.49 5.67
CA PHE A 173 20.32 19.36 5.92
C PHE A 173 20.44 18.47 4.67
N LEU A 174 19.33 18.16 3.99
CA LEU A 174 19.34 17.45 2.71
C LEU A 174 20.13 18.17 1.60
N LYS A 175 20.11 19.51 1.54
CA LYS A 175 20.94 20.28 0.60
C LYS A 175 22.43 20.17 0.93
N LYS A 176 22.80 20.19 2.21
CA LYS A 176 24.19 19.96 2.67
C LYS A 176 24.65 18.51 2.42
N LEU A 177 23.72 17.56 2.47
CA LEU A 177 23.90 16.14 2.12
C LEU A 177 23.90 15.84 0.62
N ALA A 178 23.57 16.80 -0.25
CA ALA A 178 23.45 16.56 -1.69
C ALA A 178 24.79 16.22 -2.37
N GLU A 179 25.90 16.35 -1.64
CA GLU A 179 27.25 15.93 -2.02
C GLU A 179 27.55 14.45 -1.67
N GLY A 180 26.64 13.76 -0.96
CA GLY A 180 26.72 12.35 -0.54
C GLY A 180 25.85 11.38 -1.36
N THR A 181 25.65 10.14 -0.86
CA THR A 181 24.98 9.08 -1.64
C THR A 181 23.45 9.14 -1.57
N ALA A 182 22.78 8.68 -2.65
CA ALA A 182 21.34 8.83 -2.82
C ALA A 182 20.49 7.95 -1.88
N GLU A 183 21.00 6.80 -1.43
CA GLU A 183 20.26 5.88 -0.56
C GLU A 183 20.05 6.46 0.86
N GLU A 184 20.99 7.29 1.31
CA GLU A 184 20.97 7.94 2.64
C GLU A 184 20.01 9.14 2.68
N GLN A 185 19.82 9.83 1.56
CA GLN A 185 18.90 10.97 1.41
C GLN A 185 17.41 10.55 1.47
N SER A 186 17.10 9.27 1.24
CA SER A 186 15.74 8.75 1.12
C SER A 186 14.98 8.68 2.46
N ALA A 187 15.69 8.59 3.59
CA ALA A 187 15.08 8.31 4.90
C ALA A 187 14.29 9.48 5.50
N LEU A 188 14.68 10.73 5.21
CA LEU A 188 14.13 11.92 5.88
C LEU A 188 12.72 12.28 5.37
N ILE A 189 11.82 12.59 6.30
CA ILE A 189 10.37 12.73 6.08
C ILE A 189 9.96 14.21 5.92
N GLY A 190 10.63 15.15 6.60
CA GLY A 190 10.30 16.57 6.67
C GLY A 190 10.68 17.42 5.46
N GLN A 191 9.70 17.85 4.65
CA GLN A 191 9.94 18.75 3.50
C GLN A 191 9.26 20.13 3.62
N PHE A 192 7.98 20.19 4.03
CA PHE A 192 7.18 21.42 3.89
C PHE A 192 7.41 22.53 4.94
N GLY A 193 8.04 22.24 6.08
CA GLY A 193 8.24 23.26 7.12
C GLY A 193 6.96 23.78 7.80
N VAL A 194 5.88 22.97 7.82
CA VAL A 194 4.60 23.32 8.47
C VAL A 194 4.06 22.27 9.45
N GLY A 195 4.64 21.06 9.49
CA GLY A 195 4.14 19.94 10.29
C GLY A 195 4.15 20.21 11.80
N PHE A 196 5.16 20.94 12.30
CA PHE A 196 5.24 21.32 13.72
C PHE A 196 4.00 22.09 14.20
N TYR A 197 3.48 23.03 13.41
CA TYR A 197 2.33 23.86 13.79
C TYR A 197 1.00 23.07 13.86
N SER A 198 0.96 21.81 13.41
CA SER A 198 -0.19 20.93 13.64
C SER A 198 -0.38 20.58 15.12
N SER A 199 0.64 20.77 15.97
CA SER A 199 0.52 20.69 17.44
C SER A 199 -0.62 21.55 17.99
N PHE A 200 -0.81 22.75 17.44
CA PHE A 200 -1.88 23.69 17.82
C PHE A 200 -3.30 23.26 17.37
N LEU A 201 -3.45 22.13 16.67
CA LEU A 201 -4.76 21.49 16.47
C LEU A 201 -5.35 21.04 17.82
N ALA A 202 -4.52 20.38 18.64
CA ALA A 202 -4.90 19.75 19.90
C ALA A 202 -4.44 20.52 21.15
N SER A 203 -3.53 21.48 21.02
CA SER A 203 -2.99 22.29 22.13
C SER A 203 -3.23 23.79 21.95
N ASP A 204 -3.39 24.50 23.08
CA ASP A 204 -3.41 25.97 23.10
C ASP A 204 -2.00 26.56 23.24
N ARG A 205 -1.10 25.81 23.91
CA ARG A 205 0.26 26.24 24.21
C ARG A 205 1.25 25.11 24.00
N VAL A 206 2.35 25.41 23.33
CA VAL A 206 3.42 24.45 23.01
C VAL A 206 4.73 24.94 23.63
N VAL A 207 5.37 24.06 24.40
CA VAL A 207 6.68 24.31 25.01
C VAL A 207 7.68 23.30 24.44
N VAL A 208 8.74 23.78 23.82
CA VAL A 208 9.81 22.97 23.22
C VAL A 208 11.09 23.21 24.01
N THR A 209 11.51 22.22 24.81
CA THR A 209 12.83 22.22 25.46
C THR A 209 13.79 21.47 24.56
N SER A 210 14.93 22.07 24.18
CA SER A 210 15.90 21.41 23.29
C SER A 210 17.34 21.62 23.74
N LYS A 211 18.17 20.59 23.52
CA LYS A 211 19.61 20.57 23.77
C LYS A 211 20.32 19.98 22.56
N ASN A 212 20.96 20.82 21.77
CA ASN A 212 21.96 20.41 20.77
C ASN A 212 23.32 20.22 21.46
N ASN A 213 24.23 19.41 20.90
CA ASN A 213 25.58 19.26 21.46
C ASN A 213 26.36 20.59 21.52
N ASP A 214 26.19 21.45 20.50
CA ASP A 214 26.98 22.67 20.28
C ASP A 214 26.47 23.90 21.07
N ASP A 215 25.40 23.76 21.86
CA ASP A 215 24.76 24.88 22.58
C ASP A 215 24.21 24.44 23.95
N ILE A 216 23.82 25.39 24.79
CA ILE A 216 23.15 25.16 26.08
C ILE A 216 21.67 24.76 25.90
N GLN A 217 21.05 24.22 26.94
CA GLN A 217 19.63 23.84 26.91
C GLN A 217 18.74 25.10 26.89
N HIS A 218 17.80 25.15 25.96
CA HIS A 218 16.89 26.26 25.78
C HIS A 218 15.43 25.81 25.83
N ILE A 219 14.56 26.70 26.32
CA ILE A 219 13.10 26.55 26.29
C ILE A 219 12.54 27.57 25.30
N TRP A 220 11.81 27.08 24.30
CA TRP A 220 10.96 27.84 23.40
C TRP A 220 9.51 27.64 23.82
N GLU A 221 8.69 28.69 23.87
CA GLU A 221 7.28 28.64 24.28
C GLU A 221 6.43 29.53 23.37
N SER A 222 5.24 29.05 22.98
CA SER A 222 4.34 29.77 22.06
C SER A 222 2.86 29.43 22.26
N ASP A 223 2.01 30.41 21.94
CA ASP A 223 0.54 30.40 21.89
C ASP A 223 -0.02 30.45 20.45
N ALA A 224 0.81 30.12 19.44
CA ALA A 224 0.58 30.31 18.01
C ALA A 224 0.42 31.77 17.52
N GLY A 225 0.38 32.76 18.41
CA GLY A 225 0.41 34.19 18.08
C GLY A 225 1.83 34.77 18.09
N SER A 226 2.61 34.40 19.10
CA SER A 226 4.01 34.79 19.29
C SER A 226 4.82 33.68 19.95
N PHE A 227 6.15 33.85 20.08
CA PHE A 227 6.99 32.90 20.80
C PHE A 227 8.09 33.61 21.60
N SER A 228 8.55 32.97 22.67
CA SER A 228 9.69 33.39 23.49
C SER A 228 10.74 32.29 23.58
N VAL A 229 12.02 32.66 23.68
CA VAL A 229 13.13 31.72 23.87
C VAL A 229 13.99 32.14 25.06
N VAL A 230 14.15 31.25 26.02
CA VAL A 230 14.95 31.44 27.24
C VAL A 230 15.95 30.30 27.44
N GLU A 231 17.00 30.55 28.20
CA GLU A 231 17.89 29.51 28.73
C GLU A 231 17.13 28.69 29.78
N ASP A 232 17.33 27.37 29.80
CA ASP A 232 16.68 26.50 30.78
C ASP A 232 17.34 26.64 32.16
N PRO A 233 16.64 27.14 33.20
CA PRO A 233 17.22 27.35 34.53
C PRO A 233 17.61 26.05 35.24
N ARG A 234 17.20 24.88 34.72
CA ARG A 234 17.58 23.56 35.23
C ARG A 234 18.93 23.07 34.70
N GLY A 235 19.51 23.77 33.72
CA GLY A 235 20.72 23.33 33.02
C GLY A 235 20.46 22.19 32.04
N ASN A 236 21.47 21.34 31.80
CA ASN A 236 21.33 20.22 30.87
C ASN A 236 20.62 19.02 31.53
N THR A 237 19.30 18.94 31.37
CA THR A 237 18.49 17.80 31.84
C THR A 237 18.25 16.75 30.77
N LEU A 238 18.34 17.11 29.48
CA LEU A 238 18.04 16.21 28.37
C LEU A 238 19.26 15.39 27.89
N GLY A 239 20.49 15.83 28.20
CA GLY A 239 21.72 15.30 27.62
C GLY A 239 21.90 15.80 26.18
N ARG A 240 21.03 15.32 25.28
CA ARG A 240 20.88 15.71 23.87
C ARG A 240 19.47 15.36 23.37
N GLY A 241 18.88 16.21 22.53
CA GLY A 241 17.58 15.96 21.88
C GLY A 241 16.55 17.05 22.17
N THR A 242 15.26 16.72 22.11
CA THR A 242 14.15 17.66 22.29
C THR A 242 12.98 17.03 23.04
N THR A 243 12.35 17.79 23.94
CA THR A 243 11.04 17.49 24.52
C THR A 243 10.03 18.53 24.07
N VAL A 244 9.01 18.10 23.31
CA VAL A 244 7.83 18.89 22.97
C VAL A 244 6.74 18.57 23.98
N SER A 245 6.28 19.59 24.70
CA SER A 245 5.21 19.52 25.69
C SER A 245 3.99 20.29 25.19
N LEU A 246 2.87 19.60 25.06
CA LEU A 246 1.61 20.11 24.52
C LEU A 246 0.62 20.33 25.66
N HIS A 247 0.27 21.57 25.96
CA HIS A 247 -0.86 21.87 26.86
C HIS A 247 -2.15 21.70 26.07
N LEU A 248 -2.83 20.58 26.28
CA LEU A 248 -3.98 20.18 25.48
C LEU A 248 -5.21 21.01 25.82
N LYS A 249 -6.03 21.25 24.79
CA LYS A 249 -7.33 21.92 24.92
C LYS A 249 -8.31 21.08 25.73
N GLU A 250 -9.36 21.70 26.27
CA GLU A 250 -10.45 20.99 26.95
C GLU A 250 -11.10 19.93 26.04
N GLU A 251 -11.29 20.21 24.74
CA GLU A 251 -11.86 19.23 23.80
C GLU A 251 -10.85 18.21 23.23
N ALA A 252 -9.62 18.20 23.75
CA ALA A 252 -8.51 17.35 23.29
C ALA A 252 -7.95 16.41 24.37
N GLN A 253 -8.57 16.35 25.55
CA GLN A 253 -8.12 15.55 26.69
C GLN A 253 -8.09 14.03 26.40
N ASP A 254 -8.91 13.55 25.44
CA ASP A 254 -8.90 12.16 24.96
C ASP A 254 -7.51 11.66 24.50
N PHE A 255 -6.63 12.58 24.08
CA PHE A 255 -5.25 12.26 23.69
C PHE A 255 -4.28 12.06 24.88
N LEU A 256 -4.75 12.20 26.13
CA LEU A 256 -4.01 11.79 27.34
C LEU A 256 -4.34 10.34 27.76
N GLU A 257 -5.35 9.72 27.15
CA GLU A 257 -5.67 8.33 27.42
C GLU A 257 -4.65 7.38 26.77
N PRO A 258 -4.01 6.46 27.55
CA PRO A 258 -3.02 5.54 27.00
C PRO A 258 -3.55 4.71 25.83
N HIS A 259 -4.82 4.31 25.85
CA HIS A 259 -5.45 3.58 24.75
C HIS A 259 -5.43 4.39 23.44
N THR A 260 -5.89 5.65 23.48
CA THR A 260 -5.89 6.56 22.34
C THR A 260 -4.49 6.73 21.77
N ILE A 261 -3.49 6.96 22.62
CA ILE A 261 -2.09 7.11 22.18
C ILE A 261 -1.58 5.82 21.52
N LYS A 262 -1.85 4.64 22.11
CA LYS A 262 -1.49 3.33 21.53
C LYS A 262 -2.10 3.15 20.14
N GLU A 263 -3.38 3.51 19.95
CA GLU A 263 -4.04 3.43 18.65
C GLU A 263 -3.43 4.38 17.62
N LEU A 264 -3.15 5.64 17.98
CA LEU A 264 -2.54 6.61 17.07
C LEU A 264 -1.12 6.23 16.65
N VAL A 265 -0.28 5.76 17.58
CA VAL A 265 1.08 5.29 17.27
C VAL A 265 1.01 4.06 16.36
N ARG A 266 0.13 3.09 16.64
CA ARG A 266 -0.09 1.90 15.78
C ARG A 266 -0.66 2.24 14.40
N LYS A 267 -1.52 3.27 14.30
CA LYS A 267 -2.12 3.71 13.02
C LYS A 267 -1.11 4.42 12.13
N TYR A 268 -0.32 5.34 12.69
CA TYR A 268 0.50 6.26 11.91
C TYR A 268 2.00 5.94 11.87
N SER A 269 2.53 5.37 12.95
CA SER A 269 3.98 5.33 13.23
C SER A 269 4.53 3.93 13.51
N GLN A 270 3.74 2.87 13.28
CA GLN A 270 4.11 1.47 13.51
C GLN A 270 5.44 1.05 12.84
N PHE A 271 5.82 1.70 11.74
CA PHE A 271 6.97 1.32 10.91
C PHE A 271 8.09 2.36 10.86
N ILE A 272 8.06 3.34 11.78
CA ILE A 272 9.19 4.24 12.06
C ILE A 272 10.39 3.41 12.53
N ASN A 273 11.59 3.79 12.09
CA ASN A 273 12.81 3.00 12.24
C ASN A 273 13.40 2.99 13.67
N PHE A 274 12.95 3.88 14.54
CA PHE A 274 13.46 4.06 15.90
C PHE A 274 12.43 3.58 16.93
N PRO A 275 12.85 2.99 18.06
CA PRO A 275 11.95 2.59 19.13
C PRO A 275 11.09 3.76 19.65
N ILE A 276 9.77 3.55 19.66
CA ILE A 276 8.78 4.46 20.24
C ILE A 276 8.25 3.81 21.51
N TYR A 277 8.49 4.45 22.65
CA TYR A 277 8.00 4.00 23.96
C TYR A 277 6.84 4.88 24.44
N LEU A 278 5.88 4.25 25.12
CA LEU A 278 4.79 4.92 25.80
C LEU A 278 4.87 4.63 27.31
N TRP A 279 4.83 5.69 28.12
CA TRP A 279 4.71 5.57 29.57
C TRP A 279 3.29 5.11 29.93
N THR A 280 3.16 3.91 30.50
CA THR A 280 1.86 3.30 30.81
C THR A 280 1.93 2.50 32.10
N SER A 281 0.79 2.37 32.77
CA SER A 281 0.64 1.46 33.89
C SER A 281 0.40 0.02 33.42
N LYS A 282 0.89 -0.95 34.20
CA LYS A 282 0.49 -2.35 34.18
C LYS A 282 0.04 -2.73 35.59
N THR A 283 -1.17 -3.27 35.71
CA THR A 283 -1.68 -3.85 36.95
C THR A 283 -1.34 -5.33 36.94
N GLU A 284 -0.43 -5.74 37.82
CA GLU A 284 -0.10 -7.15 38.03
C GLU A 284 -0.66 -7.58 39.39
N THR A 285 -1.41 -8.67 39.42
CA THR A 285 -1.88 -9.29 40.66
C THR A 285 -0.71 -10.03 41.28
N VAL A 286 -0.14 -9.46 42.34
CA VAL A 286 0.94 -10.09 43.11
C VAL A 286 0.31 -10.78 44.31
N GLU A 287 0.61 -12.06 44.47
CA GLU A 287 0.30 -12.80 45.69
C GLU A 287 1.33 -12.43 46.77
N GLU A 288 0.94 -11.54 47.68
CA GLU A 288 1.76 -11.19 48.85
C GLU A 288 1.35 -12.12 50.03
N PRO A 289 2.32 -12.68 50.79
CA PRO A 289 2.02 -13.49 51.97
C PRO A 289 1.45 -12.59 53.08
N ILE A 290 0.36 -13.05 53.70
CA ILE A 290 -0.29 -12.37 54.82
C ILE A 290 0.57 -12.56 56.08
N ASP A 291 0.75 -11.50 56.88
CA ASP A 291 1.43 -11.58 58.18
C ASP A 291 0.51 -12.24 59.23
N ASP A 292 1.06 -12.87 60.26
CA ASP A 292 0.32 -13.83 61.12
C ASP A 292 -0.95 -13.22 61.77
N GLU A 293 -1.01 -11.90 62.01
CA GLU A 293 -2.17 -11.20 62.58
C GLU A 293 -3.36 -11.06 61.60
N GLU A 294 -3.14 -10.77 60.31
CA GLU A 294 -4.22 -10.72 59.29
C GLU A 294 -4.70 -12.13 58.90
N ALA A 295 -3.91 -13.17 59.19
CA ALA A 295 -4.30 -14.56 58.97
C ALA A 295 -5.32 -15.06 60.01
N GLU A 296 -5.32 -14.50 61.23
CA GLU A 296 -6.29 -14.81 62.29
C GLU A 296 -7.68 -14.19 61.99
N GLU A 297 -7.77 -12.92 61.55
CA GLU A 297 -9.06 -12.31 61.16
C GLU A 297 -9.75 -13.08 60.03
N ALA A 298 -8.98 -13.55 59.04
CA ALA A 298 -9.48 -14.37 57.94
C ALA A 298 -9.88 -15.82 58.34
N ASP A 299 -9.47 -16.30 59.52
CA ASP A 299 -9.96 -17.54 60.14
C ASP A 299 -11.14 -17.31 61.11
N GLU A 300 -11.40 -16.07 61.54
CA GLU A 300 -12.63 -15.72 62.26
C GLU A 300 -13.82 -15.55 61.29
N GLU A 301 -13.67 -14.81 60.19
CA GLU A 301 -14.76 -14.67 59.18
C GLU A 301 -15.21 -16.02 58.61
N LYS A 302 -14.28 -16.96 58.38
CA LYS A 302 -14.62 -18.31 57.92
C LYS A 302 -15.33 -19.17 58.96
N LYS A 303 -15.07 -18.96 60.26
CA LYS A 303 -15.77 -19.69 61.32
C LYS A 303 -17.19 -19.16 61.51
N GLU A 304 -17.43 -17.87 61.30
CA GLU A 304 -18.79 -17.33 61.29
C GLU A 304 -19.63 -17.86 60.11
N GLU A 305 -19.02 -18.17 58.95
CA GLU A 305 -19.74 -18.84 57.83
C GLU A 305 -19.97 -20.35 58.04
N GLU A 306 -19.12 -21.06 58.80
CA GLU A 306 -19.26 -22.52 59.03
C GLU A 306 -20.15 -22.90 60.24
N GLU A 307 -20.50 -21.97 61.15
CA GLU A 307 -21.32 -22.27 62.34
C GLU A 307 -22.82 -22.58 62.05
N ASP A 308 -23.30 -22.49 60.81
CA ASP A 308 -24.72 -22.74 60.46
C ASP A 308 -25.02 -24.19 59.96
N GLU A 309 -24.02 -25.09 59.87
CA GLU A 309 -24.22 -26.53 59.53
C GLU A 309 -23.58 -27.53 60.52
N ASP A 310 -24.16 -27.63 61.73
CA ASP A 310 -23.72 -28.55 62.79
C ASP A 310 -24.29 -29.99 62.63
N ALA A 311 -23.46 -30.99 62.22
CA ALA A 311 -23.53 -32.40 62.70
C ALA A 311 -22.51 -33.39 62.05
N LYS A 312 -21.25 -33.32 62.48
CA LYS A 312 -20.28 -34.41 62.78
C LYS A 312 -20.38 -35.83 62.13
N VAL A 313 -19.23 -36.34 61.61
CA VAL A 313 -18.42 -37.48 62.17
C VAL A 313 -16.99 -37.42 61.58
N GLU A 314 -15.98 -37.70 62.42
CA GLU A 314 -14.53 -37.67 62.12
C GLU A 314 -14.01 -39.03 61.61
N GLU A 315 -12.93 -39.06 60.79
CA GLU A 315 -11.82 -40.04 60.89
C GLU A 315 -10.60 -39.69 59.98
N ASP A 316 -9.40 -39.75 60.59
CA ASP A 316 -8.01 -39.91 60.12
C ASP A 316 -7.32 -39.03 59.03
N ASP A 317 -6.30 -38.29 59.52
CA ASP A 317 -4.89 -38.17 59.04
C ASP A 317 -4.54 -38.12 57.53
N GLU A 318 -4.11 -36.93 57.09
CA GLU A 318 -2.89 -36.76 56.26
C GLU A 318 -2.25 -35.37 56.52
N GLU A 319 -0.91 -35.29 56.63
CA GLU A 319 -0.19 -34.03 56.92
C GLU A 319 -0.19 -33.08 55.70
N GLU A 320 -1.13 -32.13 55.62
CA GLU A 320 -1.01 -31.01 54.67
C GLU A 320 0.06 -30.00 55.13
N GLU A 321 1.12 -29.84 54.32
CA GLU A 321 2.09 -28.75 54.47
C GLU A 321 1.36 -27.39 54.42
N LYS A 322 1.36 -26.65 55.53
CA LYS A 322 0.85 -25.27 55.59
C LYS A 322 1.59 -24.37 54.58
N LYS A 323 1.02 -24.20 53.38
CA LYS A 323 1.37 -23.09 52.49
C LYS A 323 0.90 -21.78 53.12
N PRO A 324 1.71 -20.70 53.09
CA PRO A 324 1.27 -19.41 53.59
C PRO A 324 0.05 -18.94 52.79
N LYS A 325 -0.99 -18.44 53.48
CA LYS A 325 -2.14 -17.82 52.83
C LYS A 325 -1.66 -16.57 52.10
N THR A 326 -1.87 -16.51 50.79
CA THR A 326 -1.52 -15.35 49.97
C THR A 326 -2.76 -14.49 49.69
N LYS A 327 -2.60 -13.17 49.75
CA LYS A 327 -3.62 -12.19 49.36
C LYS A 327 -3.27 -11.67 47.97
N SER A 328 -4.23 -11.68 47.05
CA SER A 328 -4.06 -11.13 45.71
C SER A 328 -4.10 -9.60 45.76
N VAL A 329 -2.91 -8.97 45.80
CA VAL A 329 -2.76 -7.52 45.82
C VAL A 329 -2.52 -7.02 44.39
N GLU A 330 -3.40 -6.15 43.88
CA GLU A 330 -3.23 -5.51 42.58
C GLU A 330 -2.15 -4.40 42.65
N LYS A 331 -0.94 -4.73 42.17
CA LYS A 331 0.18 -3.79 42.14
C LYS A 331 0.26 -3.10 40.78
N THR A 332 -0.06 -1.81 40.77
CA THR A 332 0.07 -0.98 39.56
C THR A 332 1.50 -0.46 39.43
N SER A 333 2.28 -1.02 38.52
CA SER A 333 3.61 -0.52 38.15
C SER A 333 3.52 0.37 36.92
N TRP A 334 4.44 1.32 36.77
CA TRP A 334 4.53 2.20 35.59
C TRP A 334 5.88 2.00 34.90
N ASP A 335 5.84 1.76 33.59
CA ASP A 335 7.04 1.52 32.78
C ASP A 335 6.86 1.97 31.32
N TRP A 336 7.96 1.93 30.55
CA TRP A 336 8.02 2.24 29.13
C TRP A 336 7.66 1.03 28.26
N GLU A 337 6.43 0.97 27.75
CA GLU A 337 5.99 -0.06 26.81
C GLU A 337 6.45 0.29 25.37
N LEU A 338 7.11 -0.65 24.68
CA LEU A 338 7.51 -0.48 23.28
C LEU A 338 6.31 -0.61 22.34
N MET A 339 6.12 0.37 21.45
CA MET A 339 4.93 0.48 20.61
C MET A 339 5.09 -0.11 19.19
N ASN A 340 6.32 -0.12 18.66
CA ASN A 340 6.63 -0.46 17.26
C ASN A 340 7.59 -1.66 17.13
N GLU A 341 7.23 -2.79 17.73
CA GLU A 341 7.98 -4.05 17.65
C GLU A 341 8.09 -4.58 16.20
N ASN A 342 7.07 -4.33 15.37
CA ASN A 342 6.97 -4.85 14.01
C ASN A 342 7.89 -4.10 13.03
N LYS A 343 9.05 -4.69 12.72
CA LYS A 343 9.95 -4.18 11.68
C LYS A 343 9.27 -4.21 10.30
N PRO A 344 9.47 -3.19 9.44
CA PRO A 344 8.84 -3.11 8.12
C PRO A 344 9.40 -4.16 7.15
N LEU A 345 8.72 -5.29 7.04
CA LEU A 345 9.15 -6.48 6.29
C LEU A 345 9.50 -6.17 4.83
N TRP A 346 8.77 -5.25 4.18
CA TRP A 346 8.99 -4.86 2.78
C TRP A 346 10.30 -4.12 2.51
N THR A 347 11.02 -3.69 3.56
CA THR A 347 12.34 -3.04 3.40
C THR A 347 13.46 -4.07 3.20
N ARG A 348 13.26 -5.32 3.63
CA ARG A 348 14.22 -6.42 3.45
C ARG A 348 14.11 -7.01 2.03
N PRO A 349 15.21 -7.50 1.44
CA PRO A 349 15.17 -8.26 0.20
C PRO A 349 14.21 -9.47 0.33
N PRO A 350 13.33 -9.75 -0.66
CA PRO A 350 12.36 -10.85 -0.57
C PRO A 350 12.95 -12.25 -0.36
N LYS A 351 14.27 -12.43 -0.58
CA LYS A 351 15.02 -13.68 -0.36
C LYS A 351 15.47 -13.90 1.09
N GLU A 352 15.46 -12.84 1.90
CA GLU A 352 15.91 -12.85 3.30
C GLU A 352 14.75 -12.99 4.28
N VAL A 353 13.51 -13.08 3.79
CA VAL A 353 12.29 -13.20 4.59
C VAL A 353 11.75 -14.63 4.50
N THR A 354 11.37 -15.23 5.63
CA THR A 354 10.77 -16.57 5.66
C THR A 354 9.24 -16.53 5.49
N GLU A 355 8.64 -17.67 5.17
CA GLU A 355 7.17 -17.79 5.04
C GLU A 355 6.46 -17.49 6.37
N GLU A 356 7.06 -17.85 7.49
CA GLU A 356 6.57 -17.57 8.85
C GLU A 356 6.49 -16.06 9.10
N GLU A 357 7.53 -15.31 8.74
CA GLU A 357 7.54 -13.84 8.88
C GLU A 357 6.44 -13.18 8.03
N TYR A 358 6.17 -13.69 6.81
CA TYR A 358 5.04 -13.20 6.00
C TYR A 358 3.68 -13.50 6.66
N LYS A 359 3.53 -14.65 7.34
CA LYS A 359 2.29 -15.03 8.04
C LYS A 359 2.06 -14.20 9.29
N GLU A 360 3.09 -13.99 10.11
CA GLU A 360 3.02 -13.13 11.30
C GLU A 360 2.75 -11.66 10.92
N PHE A 361 3.42 -11.17 9.88
CA PHE A 361 3.14 -9.87 9.31
C PHE A 361 1.69 -9.79 8.79
N TYR A 362 1.19 -10.81 8.08
CA TYR A 362 -0.18 -10.82 7.61
C TYR A 362 -1.20 -10.71 8.75
N LYS A 363 -1.07 -11.53 9.80
CA LYS A 363 -2.01 -11.53 10.95
C LYS A 363 -2.01 -10.19 11.67
N SER A 364 -0.83 -9.67 12.01
CA SER A 364 -0.68 -8.38 12.69
C SER A 364 -1.15 -7.19 11.83
N PHE A 365 -0.93 -7.22 10.52
CA PHE A 365 -1.34 -6.17 9.59
C PHE A 365 -2.85 -6.16 9.29
N SER A 366 -3.42 -7.35 9.08
CA SER A 366 -4.79 -7.56 8.58
C SER A 366 -5.85 -7.74 9.67
N LYS A 367 -5.42 -8.04 10.91
CA LYS A 367 -6.24 -8.46 12.04
C LYS A 367 -6.99 -9.80 11.85
N ASP A 368 -6.60 -10.61 10.86
CA ASP A 368 -7.10 -11.98 10.71
C ASP A 368 -6.38 -12.96 11.64
N SER A 369 -7.07 -14.01 12.08
CA SER A 369 -6.49 -15.14 12.82
C SER A 369 -5.76 -16.15 11.91
N ASP A 370 -6.23 -16.28 10.67
CA ASP A 370 -5.79 -17.28 9.71
C ASP A 370 -4.51 -16.86 8.95
N ASP A 371 -3.74 -17.85 8.50
CA ASP A 371 -2.66 -17.64 7.54
C ASP A 371 -3.22 -17.15 6.18
N PRO A 372 -2.49 -16.30 5.42
CA PRO A 372 -2.85 -15.96 4.06
C PRO A 372 -2.76 -17.20 3.14
N LEU A 373 -3.59 -17.25 2.11
CA LEU A 373 -3.58 -18.31 1.09
C LEU A 373 -2.37 -18.21 0.16
N ALA A 374 -2.03 -16.98 -0.20
CA ALA A 374 -0.90 -16.66 -1.06
C ALA A 374 -0.42 -15.24 -0.74
N HIS A 375 0.88 -15.01 -0.95
CA HIS A 375 1.47 -13.69 -0.84
C HIS A 375 2.38 -13.40 -2.05
N THR A 376 2.67 -12.12 -2.29
CA THR A 376 3.75 -11.73 -3.19
C THR A 376 4.42 -10.45 -2.71
N HIS A 377 5.74 -10.51 -2.58
CA HIS A 377 6.59 -9.37 -2.25
C HIS A 377 7.41 -8.99 -3.49
N PHE A 378 7.37 -7.72 -3.88
CA PHE A 378 8.15 -7.21 -5.01
C PHE A 378 8.53 -5.74 -4.86
N VAL A 379 9.64 -5.38 -5.50
CA VAL A 379 10.00 -4.00 -5.82
C VAL A 379 9.55 -3.70 -7.26
N ALA A 380 9.11 -2.48 -7.50
CA ALA A 380 8.55 -2.02 -8.76
C ALA A 380 9.26 -0.74 -9.23
N GLU A 381 10.15 -0.87 -10.21
CA GLU A 381 10.97 0.23 -10.75
C GLU A 381 10.35 0.89 -12.00
N GLY A 382 10.87 2.05 -12.42
CA GLY A 382 10.42 2.82 -13.60
C GLY A 382 9.90 4.20 -13.23
N GLU A 383 8.82 4.67 -13.88
CA GLU A 383 8.18 5.98 -13.64
C GLU A 383 7.78 6.25 -12.19
N VAL A 384 7.52 5.18 -11.42
CA VAL A 384 7.34 5.23 -9.96
C VAL A 384 8.12 4.05 -9.39
N THR A 385 9.00 4.33 -8.43
CA THR A 385 9.64 3.33 -7.58
C THR A 385 8.75 3.04 -6.36
N PHE A 386 8.51 1.77 -6.05
CA PHE A 386 7.83 1.40 -4.80
C PHE A 386 8.12 -0.05 -4.41
N ARG A 387 8.00 -0.35 -3.12
CA ARG A 387 8.00 -1.70 -2.55
C ARG A 387 6.56 -2.07 -2.18
N SER A 388 6.17 -3.32 -2.34
CA SER A 388 4.81 -3.77 -2.02
C SER A 388 4.78 -5.24 -1.64
N ILE A 389 3.94 -5.54 -0.65
CA ILE A 389 3.53 -6.90 -0.30
C ILE A 389 2.02 -6.98 -0.44
N LEU A 390 1.54 -7.96 -1.20
CA LEU A 390 0.12 -8.24 -1.41
C LEU A 390 -0.21 -9.66 -0.94
N PHE A 391 -1.41 -9.84 -0.42
CA PHE A 391 -1.90 -11.09 0.16
C PHE A 391 -3.29 -11.43 -0.36
N VAL A 392 -3.55 -12.73 -0.51
CA VAL A 392 -4.89 -13.29 -0.70
C VAL A 392 -5.33 -13.93 0.62
N PRO A 393 -6.43 -13.47 1.25
CA PRO A 393 -6.98 -14.12 2.43
C PRO A 393 -7.45 -15.54 2.10
N LYS A 394 -7.33 -16.47 3.05
CA LYS A 394 -7.77 -17.87 2.89
C LYS A 394 -9.29 -18.04 2.78
N THR A 395 -10.02 -17.19 3.47
CA THR A 395 -11.48 -17.14 3.49
C THR A 395 -11.92 -15.78 2.97
N GLY A 396 -12.91 -15.71 2.10
CA GLY A 396 -13.49 -14.44 1.66
C GLY A 396 -14.12 -13.70 2.85
N LEU A 397 -14.10 -12.36 2.82
CA LEU A 397 -14.82 -11.60 3.84
C LEU A 397 -16.31 -11.94 3.78
N ARG A 398 -16.94 -12.12 4.95
CA ARG A 398 -18.40 -12.16 5.02
C ARG A 398 -18.94 -10.88 4.39
N ASP A 399 -19.97 -11.02 3.55
CA ASP A 399 -20.65 -9.93 2.84
C ASP A 399 -19.90 -9.24 1.68
N MET A 400 -18.78 -9.78 1.18
CA MET A 400 -18.06 -9.35 -0.05
C MET A 400 -18.98 -8.96 -1.23
N PHE A 401 -20.11 -9.66 -1.40
CA PHE A 401 -21.06 -9.43 -2.48
C PHE A 401 -22.31 -8.62 -2.09
N GLN A 402 -22.65 -8.52 -0.80
CA GLN A 402 -23.68 -7.57 -0.34
C GLN A 402 -23.15 -6.14 -0.39
N GLU A 403 -21.87 -5.96 -0.10
CA GLU A 403 -21.18 -4.67 -0.17
C GLU A 403 -20.69 -4.34 -1.59
N TYR A 404 -21.05 -5.12 -2.61
CA TYR A 404 -20.55 -5.00 -3.98
C TYR A 404 -20.93 -3.67 -4.64
N GLY A 405 -20.10 -2.65 -4.44
CA GLY A 405 -20.40 -1.27 -4.82
C GLY A 405 -19.79 -0.26 -3.86
N LYS A 406 -19.73 -0.59 -2.56
CA LYS A 406 -18.89 0.11 -1.59
C LYS A 406 -17.43 -0.09 -1.99
N LYS A 407 -16.64 0.98 -1.96
CA LYS A 407 -15.20 0.90 -2.18
C LYS A 407 -14.52 0.68 -0.83
N VAL A 408 -14.06 -0.54 -0.61
CA VAL A 408 -13.19 -0.89 0.52
C VAL A 408 -11.92 -1.45 -0.09
N ASP A 409 -10.86 -0.65 -0.09
CA ASP A 409 -9.53 -1.06 -0.59
C ASP A 409 -8.68 -1.40 0.65
N TYR A 410 -8.36 -2.68 0.87
CA TYR A 410 -7.50 -3.11 2.00
C TYR A 410 -5.99 -2.91 1.73
N ILE A 411 -5.64 -1.95 0.87
CA ILE A 411 -4.26 -1.60 0.56
C ILE A 411 -3.91 -0.28 1.24
N LYS A 412 -3.06 -0.36 2.26
CA LYS A 412 -2.54 0.81 2.97
C LYS A 412 -1.39 1.44 2.16
N LEU A 413 -1.47 2.74 1.89
CA LEU A 413 -0.34 3.47 1.31
C LEU A 413 0.54 4.07 2.41
N PHE A 414 1.83 3.82 2.27
CA PHE A 414 2.91 4.45 3.01
C PHE A 414 3.75 5.29 2.06
N VAL A 415 4.34 6.36 2.59
CA VAL A 415 5.40 7.12 1.92
C VAL A 415 6.50 7.34 2.93
N ARG A 416 7.72 6.88 2.60
CA ARG A 416 8.87 6.84 3.52
C ARG A 416 8.49 6.17 4.84
N ARG A 417 7.76 5.04 4.77
CA ARG A 417 7.25 4.24 5.91
C ARG A 417 6.20 4.92 6.80
N VAL A 418 5.82 6.18 6.54
CA VAL A 418 4.73 6.87 7.24
C VAL A 418 3.41 6.54 6.57
N PHE A 419 2.40 6.17 7.38
CA PHE A 419 1.05 5.90 6.85
C PHE A 419 0.39 7.18 6.35
N ILE A 420 -0.10 7.14 5.11
CA ILE A 420 -0.74 8.28 4.44
C ILE A 420 -2.26 8.15 4.50
N THR A 421 -2.81 7.10 3.88
CA THR A 421 -4.23 6.74 3.98
C THR A 421 -4.49 5.32 3.43
N ASP A 422 -5.59 4.73 3.87
CA ASP A 422 -6.24 3.51 3.38
C ASP A 422 -7.53 3.81 2.59
N ASP A 423 -8.11 5.00 2.68
CA ASP A 423 -9.21 5.50 1.83
C ASP A 423 -8.72 5.89 0.41
N PHE A 424 -7.89 5.05 -0.19
CA PHE A 424 -7.57 5.17 -1.61
C PHE A 424 -8.58 4.41 -2.46
N GLN A 425 -9.66 5.11 -2.77
CA GLN A 425 -10.55 4.71 -3.85
C GLN A 425 -9.76 4.49 -5.15
N ASP A 426 -9.86 3.27 -5.70
CA ASP A 426 -9.29 2.84 -6.97
C ASP A 426 -7.79 2.46 -6.96
N MET A 427 -7.17 2.10 -5.83
CA MET A 427 -5.86 1.43 -5.84
C MET A 427 -5.95 0.02 -6.44
N MET A 428 -7.03 -0.70 -6.16
CA MET A 428 -7.39 -1.95 -6.83
C MET A 428 -8.65 -1.80 -7.71
N PRO A 429 -8.87 -2.70 -8.68
CA PRO A 429 -10.17 -2.83 -9.34
C PRO A 429 -11.14 -3.59 -8.43
N LYS A 430 -12.44 -3.32 -8.53
CA LYS A 430 -13.48 -3.90 -7.66
C LYS A 430 -13.45 -5.43 -7.58
N TYR A 431 -13.05 -6.10 -8.67
CA TYR A 431 -12.96 -7.57 -8.72
C TYR A 431 -11.75 -8.15 -7.97
N LEU A 432 -10.86 -7.31 -7.41
CA LEU A 432 -9.74 -7.68 -6.55
C LEU A 432 -9.80 -6.97 -5.19
N SER A 433 -10.98 -6.48 -4.76
CA SER A 433 -11.13 -5.79 -3.46
C SER A 433 -10.77 -6.66 -2.26
N PHE A 434 -10.80 -7.99 -2.39
CA PHE A 434 -10.37 -8.93 -1.33
C PHE A 434 -8.85 -8.93 -1.07
N VAL A 435 -8.05 -8.33 -1.95
CA VAL A 435 -6.58 -8.33 -1.80
C VAL A 435 -6.19 -7.35 -0.69
N LYS A 436 -5.60 -7.89 0.37
CA LYS A 436 -5.02 -7.11 1.46
C LYS A 436 -3.54 -6.84 1.18
N GLY A 437 -3.00 -5.72 1.63
CA GLY A 437 -1.56 -5.48 1.50
C GLY A 437 -1.14 -4.04 1.71
N MET A 438 0.07 -3.73 1.28
CA MET A 438 0.64 -2.40 1.43
C MET A 438 1.49 -1.98 0.23
N VAL A 439 1.67 -0.68 0.08
CA VAL A 439 2.57 -0.04 -0.88
C VAL A 439 3.35 1.02 -0.14
N ASP A 440 4.68 1.02 -0.26
CA ASP A 440 5.58 2.05 0.30
C ASP A 440 6.47 2.60 -0.81
N SER A 441 6.61 3.92 -0.88
CA SER A 441 7.36 4.62 -1.92
C SER A 441 8.02 5.85 -1.34
N ASP A 442 9.28 6.08 -1.71
CA ASP A 442 10.05 7.22 -1.23
C ASP A 442 9.88 8.48 -2.13
N ASP A 443 9.36 8.29 -3.35
CA ASP A 443 9.30 9.26 -4.45
C ASP A 443 7.92 9.94 -4.65
N LEU A 444 6.90 9.56 -3.88
CA LEU A 444 5.53 10.03 -4.13
C LEU A 444 5.30 11.49 -3.68
N PRO A 445 4.80 12.38 -4.57
CA PRO A 445 4.52 13.77 -4.22
C PRO A 445 3.24 13.87 -3.37
N LEU A 446 3.44 14.00 -2.05
CA LEU A 446 2.40 14.23 -1.06
C LEU A 446 1.81 15.64 -1.16
N ASN A 447 0.55 15.79 -0.79
CA ASN A 447 -0.03 17.10 -0.50
C ASN A 447 0.54 17.66 0.82
N VAL A 448 0.28 18.95 1.09
CA VAL A 448 0.83 19.63 2.27
C VAL A 448 0.29 19.04 3.60
N SER A 449 -0.93 18.48 3.62
CA SER A 449 -1.46 17.79 4.81
C SER A 449 -0.95 16.35 4.99
N ARG A 450 -0.23 15.80 4.01
CA ARG A 450 0.19 14.39 3.91
C ARG A 450 -0.97 13.40 4.14
N GLU A 451 -2.17 13.74 3.67
CA GLU A 451 -3.36 12.86 3.70
C GLU A 451 -3.73 12.37 2.29
N THR A 452 -3.38 13.11 1.24
CA THR A 452 -3.70 12.74 -0.16
C THR A 452 -2.52 12.99 -1.10
N LEU A 453 -2.50 12.28 -2.23
CA LEU A 453 -1.48 12.45 -3.26
C LEU A 453 -1.86 13.57 -4.23
N GLN A 454 -0.89 14.40 -4.63
CA GLN A 454 -1.12 15.47 -5.59
C GLN A 454 -1.38 14.97 -7.02
N GLN A 455 -0.82 13.81 -7.39
CA GLN A 455 -0.78 13.35 -8.79
C GLN A 455 -1.53 12.04 -9.02
N HIS A 456 -2.77 12.13 -9.52
CA HIS A 456 -3.58 10.97 -9.93
C HIS A 456 -2.99 10.13 -11.09
N LYS A 457 -1.94 10.59 -11.79
CA LYS A 457 -1.29 9.83 -12.87
C LYS A 457 -0.48 8.66 -12.32
N LEU A 458 0.34 8.89 -11.30
CA LEU A 458 1.24 7.90 -10.70
C LEU A 458 0.44 6.72 -10.10
N LEU A 459 -0.71 7.02 -9.47
CA LEU A 459 -1.66 6.02 -8.97
C LEU A 459 -2.13 5.03 -10.05
N LYS A 460 -2.34 5.47 -11.30
CA LYS A 460 -2.73 4.57 -12.41
C LYS A 460 -1.58 3.64 -12.82
N VAL A 461 -0.33 4.07 -12.66
CA VAL A 461 0.86 3.25 -12.90
C VAL A 461 1.03 2.21 -11.80
N ILE A 462 0.88 2.62 -10.53
CA ILE A 462 0.87 1.72 -9.37
C ILE A 462 -0.21 0.65 -9.55
N LYS A 463 -1.49 1.04 -9.73
CA LYS A 463 -2.61 0.12 -9.98
C LYS A 463 -2.32 -0.94 -11.03
N LYS A 464 -1.77 -0.54 -12.19
CA LYS A 464 -1.42 -1.49 -13.27
C LYS A 464 -0.35 -2.50 -12.83
N LYS A 465 0.66 -2.06 -12.07
CA LYS A 465 1.70 -2.96 -11.53
C LYS A 465 1.12 -3.88 -10.45
N LEU A 466 0.29 -3.38 -9.53
CA LEU A 466 -0.39 -4.16 -8.48
C LEU A 466 -1.23 -5.27 -9.13
N VAL A 467 -2.19 -4.92 -9.99
CA VAL A 467 -3.08 -5.88 -10.67
C VAL A 467 -2.30 -6.95 -11.42
N ARG A 468 -1.24 -6.56 -12.15
CA ARG A 468 -0.39 -7.52 -12.87
C ARG A 468 0.24 -8.53 -11.91
N LYS A 469 0.82 -8.06 -10.79
CA LYS A 469 1.47 -8.89 -9.77
C LYS A 469 0.47 -9.76 -9.01
N THR A 470 -0.71 -9.25 -8.68
CA THR A 470 -1.81 -10.04 -8.10
C THR A 470 -2.21 -11.20 -9.02
N LEU A 471 -2.42 -10.96 -10.31
CA LEU A 471 -2.77 -12.02 -11.26
C LEU A 471 -1.63 -13.03 -11.47
N ASP A 472 -0.37 -12.59 -11.39
CA ASP A 472 0.80 -13.49 -11.42
C ASP A 472 0.94 -14.32 -10.12
N MET A 473 0.57 -13.76 -8.96
CA MET A 473 0.48 -14.48 -7.68
C MET A 473 -0.62 -15.54 -7.73
N ILE A 474 -1.84 -15.17 -8.14
CA ILE A 474 -2.98 -16.09 -8.24
C ILE A 474 -2.67 -17.24 -9.21
N LYS A 475 -1.95 -16.97 -10.32
CA LYS A 475 -1.51 -18.00 -11.28
C LYS A 475 -0.48 -18.99 -10.68
N LYS A 476 0.26 -18.59 -9.65
CA LYS A 476 1.31 -19.41 -9.01
C LYS A 476 0.81 -20.31 -7.87
N ILE A 477 -0.43 -20.13 -7.42
CA ILE A 477 -1.06 -21.03 -6.46
C ILE A 477 -1.07 -22.44 -7.07
N ASP A 478 -0.74 -23.46 -6.29
CA ASP A 478 -0.79 -24.86 -6.75
C ASP A 478 -2.21 -25.22 -7.23
N ASN A 479 -2.35 -26.11 -8.21
CA ASN A 479 -3.65 -26.38 -8.80
C ASN A 479 -4.64 -27.05 -7.83
N GLU A 480 -4.18 -27.88 -6.88
CA GLU A 480 -5.05 -28.47 -5.85
C GLU A 480 -5.57 -27.37 -4.91
N GLU A 481 -4.66 -26.57 -4.34
CA GLU A 481 -4.99 -25.44 -3.47
C GLU A 481 -5.83 -24.36 -4.17
N TYR A 482 -5.58 -24.12 -5.46
CA TYR A 482 -6.34 -23.21 -6.29
C TYR A 482 -7.80 -23.67 -6.42
N LEU A 483 -8.05 -24.97 -6.65
CA LEU A 483 -9.39 -25.50 -6.77
C LEU A 483 -10.10 -25.63 -5.42
N GLU A 484 -9.38 -26.08 -4.41
CA GLU A 484 -9.91 -26.39 -3.08
C GLU A 484 -10.22 -25.16 -2.24
N LYS A 485 -9.41 -24.11 -2.36
CA LYS A 485 -9.48 -22.90 -1.52
C LYS A 485 -9.80 -21.67 -2.37
N PHE A 486 -8.92 -21.32 -3.31
CA PHE A 486 -9.07 -20.05 -4.07
C PHE A 486 -10.36 -19.98 -4.89
N TRP A 487 -10.67 -21.03 -5.66
CA TRP A 487 -11.79 -21.01 -6.60
C TRP A 487 -13.15 -21.06 -5.90
N LYS A 488 -13.27 -21.78 -4.78
CA LYS A 488 -14.51 -21.82 -3.98
C LYS A 488 -14.88 -20.43 -3.45
N GLU A 489 -13.89 -19.68 -2.97
CA GLU A 489 -14.09 -18.34 -2.39
C GLU A 489 -14.17 -17.22 -3.45
N TYR A 490 -13.32 -17.26 -4.48
CA TYR A 490 -13.05 -16.10 -5.36
C TYR A 490 -13.38 -16.30 -6.85
N SER A 491 -13.97 -17.42 -7.25
CA SER A 491 -14.41 -17.67 -8.65
C SER A 491 -15.28 -16.54 -9.21
N THR A 492 -16.30 -16.12 -8.45
CA THR A 492 -17.19 -14.97 -8.73
C THR A 492 -16.39 -13.70 -9.04
N SER A 493 -15.33 -13.42 -8.26
CA SER A 493 -14.44 -12.28 -8.45
C SER A 493 -13.63 -12.37 -9.74
N ILE A 494 -13.07 -13.54 -10.08
CA ILE A 494 -12.35 -13.74 -11.35
C ILE A 494 -13.29 -13.56 -12.56
N LYS A 495 -14.51 -14.11 -12.48
CA LYS A 495 -15.54 -13.98 -13.52
C LYS A 495 -15.97 -12.51 -13.73
N LEU A 496 -16.17 -11.74 -12.66
CA LEU A 496 -16.43 -10.29 -12.72
C LEU A 496 -15.27 -9.53 -13.35
N GLY A 497 -14.03 -9.89 -13.01
CA GLY A 497 -12.83 -9.31 -13.62
C GLY A 497 -12.79 -9.50 -15.12
N LEU A 498 -13.17 -10.67 -15.63
CA LEU A 498 -13.17 -10.96 -17.07
C LEU A 498 -14.17 -10.07 -17.85
N ILE A 499 -15.31 -9.77 -17.23
CA ILE A 499 -16.34 -8.89 -17.77
C ILE A 499 -15.84 -7.44 -17.78
N GLN A 500 -15.29 -6.96 -16.66
CA GLN A 500 -14.95 -5.54 -16.43
C GLN A 500 -13.57 -5.12 -16.94
N ASP A 501 -12.53 -5.94 -16.77
CA ASP A 501 -11.15 -5.60 -17.16
C ASP A 501 -10.80 -6.20 -18.53
N HIS A 502 -11.13 -5.45 -19.57
CA HIS A 502 -10.78 -5.78 -20.95
C HIS A 502 -9.27 -5.90 -21.17
N SER A 503 -8.44 -5.21 -20.37
CA SER A 503 -6.98 -5.21 -20.53
C SER A 503 -6.30 -6.46 -19.99
N ASN A 504 -6.86 -7.06 -18.93
CA ASN A 504 -6.37 -8.31 -18.33
C ASN A 504 -7.20 -9.55 -18.73
N ARG A 505 -8.24 -9.40 -19.55
CA ARG A 505 -9.14 -10.48 -19.98
C ARG A 505 -8.43 -11.79 -20.38
N THR A 506 -7.39 -11.72 -21.22
CA THR A 506 -6.64 -12.92 -21.65
C THR A 506 -5.88 -13.62 -20.51
N ARG A 507 -5.45 -12.88 -19.48
CA ARG A 507 -4.84 -13.47 -18.27
C ARG A 507 -5.91 -14.11 -17.39
N LEU A 508 -7.01 -13.39 -17.16
CA LEU A 508 -8.15 -13.83 -16.36
C LEU A 508 -8.82 -15.08 -16.94
N ALA A 509 -8.92 -15.18 -18.27
CA ALA A 509 -9.49 -16.35 -18.94
C ALA A 509 -8.73 -17.65 -18.60
N LYS A 510 -7.40 -17.59 -18.40
CA LYS A 510 -6.55 -18.74 -18.04
C LYS A 510 -6.71 -19.18 -16.58
N LEU A 511 -7.35 -18.34 -15.75
CA LEU A 511 -7.72 -18.67 -14.37
C LEU A 511 -9.11 -19.31 -14.26
N LEU A 512 -9.95 -19.24 -15.30
CA LEU A 512 -11.28 -19.83 -15.26
C LEU A 512 -11.23 -21.36 -15.08
N ARG A 513 -12.22 -21.87 -14.36
CA ARG A 513 -12.48 -23.31 -14.19
C ARG A 513 -13.97 -23.56 -14.39
N PHE A 514 -14.31 -24.59 -15.14
CA PHE A 514 -15.69 -24.98 -15.42
C PHE A 514 -15.87 -26.48 -15.26
N GLN A 515 -17.08 -26.91 -14.94
CA GLN A 515 -17.40 -28.34 -14.95
C GLN A 515 -17.40 -28.85 -16.40
N SER A 516 -17.07 -30.12 -16.61
CA SER A 516 -16.96 -30.70 -17.95
C SER A 516 -17.60 -32.09 -18.01
N SER A 517 -18.03 -32.50 -19.21
CA SER A 517 -18.44 -33.86 -19.52
C SER A 517 -17.29 -34.88 -19.52
N HIS A 518 -16.03 -34.42 -19.49
CA HIS A 518 -14.86 -35.30 -19.43
C HIS A 518 -14.61 -35.85 -18.02
N THR A 519 -14.93 -35.07 -16.98
CA THR A 519 -14.58 -35.39 -15.59
C THR A 519 -15.82 -35.24 -14.71
N GLU A 520 -16.25 -36.32 -14.06
CA GLU A 520 -17.41 -36.31 -13.18
C GLU A 520 -17.06 -35.63 -11.85
N GLY A 521 -17.90 -34.69 -11.40
CA GLY A 521 -17.68 -33.91 -10.17
C GLY A 521 -16.62 -32.81 -10.26
N GLU A 522 -15.52 -33.03 -10.98
CA GLU A 522 -14.40 -32.08 -11.07
C GLU A 522 -14.62 -30.91 -12.05
N VAL A 523 -13.76 -29.90 -11.93
CA VAL A 523 -13.67 -28.74 -12.83
C VAL A 523 -12.34 -28.76 -13.60
N THR A 524 -12.35 -28.28 -14.84
CA THR A 524 -11.18 -28.20 -15.73
C THR A 524 -10.93 -26.77 -16.18
N SER A 525 -9.71 -26.44 -16.57
CA SER A 525 -9.37 -25.17 -17.18
C SER A 525 -9.73 -25.14 -18.67
N LEU A 526 -9.84 -23.92 -19.23
CA LEU A 526 -10.01 -23.74 -20.67
C LEU A 526 -8.79 -24.22 -21.48
N ALA A 527 -7.58 -24.23 -20.89
CA ALA A 527 -6.39 -24.74 -21.56
C ALA A 527 -6.44 -26.26 -21.71
N ASP A 528 -6.74 -26.98 -20.62
CA ASP A 528 -6.83 -28.44 -20.64
C ASP A 528 -7.97 -28.93 -21.57
N TYR A 529 -9.09 -28.18 -21.64
CA TYR A 529 -10.13 -28.43 -22.65
C TYR A 529 -9.56 -28.32 -24.07
N VAL A 530 -8.80 -27.26 -24.37
CA VAL A 530 -8.20 -27.03 -25.69
C VAL A 530 -7.20 -28.12 -26.06
N GLU A 531 -6.41 -28.61 -25.10
CA GLU A 531 -5.49 -29.75 -25.31
C GLU A 531 -6.23 -31.07 -25.63
N ARG A 532 -7.44 -31.26 -25.08
CA ARG A 532 -8.31 -32.42 -25.37
C ARG A 532 -9.23 -32.24 -26.59
N MET A 533 -9.21 -31.08 -27.27
CA MET A 533 -10.04 -30.85 -28.45
C MET A 533 -9.70 -31.82 -29.58
N LYS A 534 -10.74 -32.26 -30.31
CA LYS A 534 -10.56 -33.17 -31.44
C LYS A 534 -9.88 -32.48 -32.62
N GLU A 535 -9.17 -33.27 -33.42
CA GLU A 535 -8.67 -32.82 -34.71
C GLU A 535 -9.83 -32.26 -35.55
N LYS A 536 -9.68 -31.04 -36.08
CA LYS A 536 -10.70 -30.26 -36.80
C LYS A 536 -11.86 -29.73 -35.94
N GLN A 537 -11.74 -29.72 -34.61
CA GLN A 537 -12.68 -28.98 -33.75
C GLN A 537 -12.33 -27.48 -33.74
N GLU A 538 -13.27 -26.65 -34.19
CA GLU A 538 -13.09 -25.19 -34.34
C GLU A 538 -13.61 -24.36 -33.15
N ALA A 539 -14.45 -24.96 -32.30
CA ALA A 539 -15.14 -24.27 -31.21
C ALA A 539 -15.11 -25.06 -29.88
N ILE A 540 -15.12 -24.31 -28.78
CA ILE A 540 -15.34 -24.81 -27.42
C ILE A 540 -16.84 -24.94 -27.20
N PHE A 541 -17.33 -26.15 -26.98
CA PHE A 541 -18.76 -26.41 -26.78
C PHE A 541 -19.14 -26.23 -25.31
N PHE A 542 -20.23 -25.51 -25.05
CA PHE A 542 -20.73 -25.33 -23.69
C PHE A 542 -22.27 -25.38 -23.63
N MET A 543 -22.78 -25.79 -22.47
CA MET A 543 -24.19 -25.77 -22.12
C MET A 543 -24.38 -25.02 -20.80
N ALA A 544 -25.34 -24.11 -20.74
CA ALA A 544 -25.74 -23.43 -19.51
C ALA A 544 -27.02 -24.04 -18.95
N GLY A 545 -27.08 -24.21 -17.63
CA GLY A 545 -28.26 -24.73 -16.91
C GLY A 545 -28.24 -24.30 -15.45
N THR A 546 -29.33 -24.54 -14.71
CA THR A 546 -29.42 -24.15 -13.29
C THR A 546 -28.64 -25.09 -12.37
N ARG A 547 -28.38 -26.32 -12.84
CA ARG A 547 -27.64 -27.37 -12.10
C ARG A 547 -26.87 -28.26 -13.09
N ARG A 548 -25.74 -28.84 -12.66
CA ARG A 548 -24.94 -29.77 -13.48
C ARG A 548 -25.79 -30.87 -14.13
N LYS A 549 -26.59 -31.59 -13.31
CA LYS A 549 -27.44 -32.70 -13.76
C LYS A 549 -28.45 -32.30 -14.86
N GLU A 550 -28.92 -31.06 -14.86
CA GLU A 550 -29.83 -30.53 -15.90
C GLU A 550 -29.08 -30.27 -17.22
N ALA A 551 -27.90 -29.66 -17.15
CA ALA A 551 -27.06 -29.42 -18.33
C ALA A 551 -26.51 -30.72 -18.95
N GLU A 552 -26.20 -31.70 -18.12
CA GLU A 552 -25.64 -33.02 -18.49
C GLU A 552 -26.69 -33.97 -19.06
N SER A 553 -27.91 -33.97 -18.52
CA SER A 553 -29.04 -34.74 -19.09
C SER A 553 -29.76 -34.01 -20.23
N SER A 554 -29.21 -32.90 -20.73
CA SER A 554 -29.83 -32.10 -21.77
C SER A 554 -29.84 -32.80 -23.13
N PRO A 555 -30.96 -32.81 -23.88
CA PRO A 555 -31.02 -33.39 -25.21
C PRO A 555 -30.04 -32.70 -26.20
N PHE A 556 -29.63 -31.46 -25.92
CA PHE A 556 -28.67 -30.72 -26.75
C PHE A 556 -27.23 -31.27 -26.67
N VAL A 557 -26.85 -31.93 -25.56
CA VAL A 557 -25.47 -32.46 -25.41
C VAL A 557 -25.32 -33.90 -25.91
N GLU A 558 -26.39 -34.71 -25.91
CA GLU A 558 -26.31 -36.15 -26.24
C GLU A 558 -25.51 -36.47 -27.51
N ARG A 559 -25.76 -35.73 -28.61
CA ARG A 559 -25.14 -36.00 -29.91
C ARG A 559 -23.66 -35.60 -29.96
N LEU A 560 -23.26 -34.61 -29.16
CA LEU A 560 -21.87 -34.23 -28.99
C LEU A 560 -21.15 -35.31 -28.17
N LEU A 561 -21.72 -35.72 -27.05
CA LEU A 561 -21.19 -36.76 -26.16
C LEU A 561 -21.09 -38.13 -26.86
N LYS A 562 -22.10 -38.55 -27.62
CA LYS A 562 -22.08 -39.78 -28.45
C LYS A 562 -21.04 -39.71 -29.58
N LYS A 563 -20.70 -38.51 -30.08
CA LYS A 563 -19.57 -38.28 -30.99
C LYS A 563 -18.24 -38.05 -30.24
N GLY A 564 -18.25 -38.14 -28.90
CA GLY A 564 -17.11 -37.96 -28.00
C GLY A 564 -16.52 -36.56 -27.98
N TYR A 565 -17.30 -35.51 -28.28
CA TYR A 565 -16.88 -34.13 -28.06
C TYR A 565 -17.10 -33.75 -26.59
N GLU A 566 -16.12 -33.07 -26.00
CA GLU A 566 -16.23 -32.54 -24.64
C GLU A 566 -17.16 -31.32 -24.60
N VAL A 567 -18.01 -31.21 -23.58
CA VAL A 567 -18.90 -30.07 -23.36
C VAL A 567 -18.66 -29.50 -21.96
N LEU A 568 -18.46 -28.19 -21.87
CA LEU A 568 -18.40 -27.45 -20.60
C LEU A 568 -19.81 -27.20 -20.06
N TYR A 569 -20.00 -27.42 -18.77
CA TYR A 569 -21.25 -27.15 -18.05
C TYR A 569 -21.10 -25.86 -17.24
N LEU A 570 -21.89 -24.86 -17.63
CA LEU A 570 -22.02 -23.57 -16.96
C LEU A 570 -23.22 -23.66 -16.01
N VAL A 571 -22.98 -23.49 -14.71
CA VAL A 571 -23.97 -23.80 -13.66
C VAL A 571 -24.22 -22.62 -12.72
N GLU A 572 -23.41 -21.56 -12.79
CA GLU A 572 -23.65 -20.31 -12.09
C GLU A 572 -24.27 -19.27 -13.03
N PRO A 573 -25.19 -18.40 -12.56
CA PRO A 573 -25.80 -17.37 -13.40
C PRO A 573 -24.81 -16.43 -14.10
N MET A 574 -23.63 -16.23 -13.51
CA MET A 574 -22.60 -15.35 -14.07
C MET A 574 -21.71 -16.02 -15.12
N ASP A 575 -21.74 -17.35 -15.23
CA ASP A 575 -20.93 -18.09 -16.22
C ASP A 575 -21.31 -17.70 -17.66
N GLU A 576 -22.60 -17.55 -17.97
CA GLU A 576 -23.00 -17.18 -19.33
C GLU A 576 -22.54 -15.75 -19.68
N PHE A 577 -22.68 -14.79 -18.76
CA PHE A 577 -22.16 -13.42 -18.96
C PHE A 577 -20.63 -13.37 -19.08
N CYS A 578 -19.93 -14.23 -18.34
CA CYS A 578 -18.49 -14.42 -18.41
C CYS A 578 -18.07 -14.91 -19.80
N ILE A 579 -18.67 -15.99 -20.31
CA ILE A 579 -18.38 -16.55 -21.63
C ILE A 579 -18.84 -15.61 -22.76
N GLN A 580 -19.98 -14.94 -22.65
CA GLN A 580 -20.41 -13.92 -23.63
C GLN A 580 -19.43 -12.74 -23.71
N SER A 581 -18.71 -12.44 -22.63
CA SER A 581 -17.67 -11.40 -22.58
C SER A 581 -16.33 -11.86 -23.18
N LEU A 582 -16.17 -13.15 -23.52
CA LEU A 582 -14.94 -13.74 -24.06
C LEU A 582 -15.12 -14.12 -25.54
N PRO A 583 -14.60 -13.33 -26.51
CA PRO A 583 -14.82 -13.60 -27.93
C PRO A 583 -14.26 -14.95 -28.39
N GLU A 584 -13.08 -15.31 -27.86
CA GLU A 584 -12.36 -16.54 -28.14
C GLU A 584 -11.32 -16.82 -27.04
N PHE A 585 -10.86 -18.06 -26.97
CA PHE A 585 -9.77 -18.51 -26.11
C PHE A 585 -8.79 -19.35 -26.94
N ASP A 586 -7.50 -18.97 -26.92
CA ASP A 586 -6.43 -19.56 -27.74
C ASP A 586 -6.86 -19.85 -29.22
N GLY A 587 -7.56 -18.87 -29.82
CA GLY A 587 -8.07 -18.90 -31.20
C GLY A 587 -9.35 -19.72 -31.43
N LYS A 588 -9.95 -20.28 -30.38
CA LYS A 588 -11.19 -21.08 -30.44
C LYS A 588 -12.37 -20.25 -29.95
N LYS A 589 -13.46 -20.24 -30.73
CA LYS A 589 -14.71 -19.54 -30.36
C LYS A 589 -15.57 -20.39 -29.44
N PHE A 590 -16.39 -19.76 -28.62
CA PHE A 590 -17.36 -20.43 -27.77
C PHE A 590 -18.67 -20.67 -28.53
N GLN A 591 -19.18 -21.91 -28.50
CA GLN A 591 -20.45 -22.29 -29.11
C GLN A 591 -21.39 -22.86 -28.03
N ASN A 592 -22.48 -22.13 -27.76
CA ASN A 592 -23.57 -22.63 -26.94
C ASN A 592 -24.32 -23.73 -27.72
N VAL A 593 -24.46 -24.91 -27.13
CA VAL A 593 -25.07 -26.08 -27.81
C VAL A 593 -26.60 -25.98 -27.92
N ALA A 594 -27.25 -25.14 -27.12
CA ALA A 594 -28.69 -24.88 -27.15
C ALA A 594 -29.09 -23.71 -28.09
N LYS A 595 -28.12 -23.06 -28.74
CA LYS A 595 -28.35 -21.99 -29.72
C LYS A 595 -28.02 -22.47 -31.13
N ASP A 596 -28.67 -21.86 -32.13
CA ASP A 596 -28.41 -22.16 -33.55
C ASP A 596 -26.93 -21.97 -33.94
N GLY A 597 -26.50 -22.70 -34.97
CA GLY A 597 -25.17 -22.56 -35.57
C GLY A 597 -24.15 -23.65 -35.20
N LEU A 598 -24.55 -24.66 -34.42
CA LEU A 598 -23.71 -25.79 -34.03
C LEU A 598 -23.20 -26.59 -35.26
N LYS A 599 -21.98 -26.26 -35.72
CA LYS A 599 -21.26 -26.97 -36.78
C LYS A 599 -20.49 -28.15 -36.19
N ILE A 600 -21.03 -29.35 -36.34
CA ILE A 600 -20.29 -30.60 -36.12
C ILE A 600 -19.82 -31.10 -37.48
N ASN A 601 -18.61 -31.65 -37.56
CA ASN A 601 -18.17 -32.33 -38.78
C ASN A 601 -19.06 -33.57 -39.00
N GLU A 602 -19.87 -33.53 -40.06
CA GLU A 602 -20.87 -34.54 -40.41
C GLU A 602 -20.48 -35.22 -41.72
N SER A 603 -20.75 -36.53 -41.82
CA SER A 603 -20.56 -37.22 -43.08
C SER A 603 -21.54 -36.68 -44.13
N GLU A 604 -21.07 -36.59 -45.37
CA GLU A 604 -21.82 -36.02 -46.49
C GLU A 604 -23.20 -36.69 -46.68
N LYS A 605 -23.31 -37.99 -46.41
CA LYS A 605 -24.58 -38.73 -46.38
C LYS A 605 -25.58 -38.20 -45.34
N VAL A 606 -25.14 -37.87 -44.13
CA VAL A 606 -26.02 -37.34 -43.07
C VAL A 606 -26.44 -35.91 -43.40
N ARG A 607 -25.52 -35.11 -43.92
CA ARG A 607 -25.80 -33.73 -44.36
C ARG A 607 -26.84 -33.70 -45.49
N ASN A 608 -26.67 -34.55 -46.51
CA ASN A 608 -27.59 -34.66 -47.63
C ASN A 608 -28.96 -35.21 -47.19
N ALA A 609 -29.00 -36.14 -46.22
CA ALA A 609 -30.26 -36.62 -45.64
C ALA A 609 -31.01 -35.53 -44.85
N ALA A 610 -30.30 -34.68 -44.12
CA ALA A 610 -30.88 -33.54 -43.41
C ALA A 610 -31.36 -32.44 -44.38
N GLU A 611 -30.60 -32.11 -45.41
CA GLU A 611 -31.00 -31.17 -46.47
C GLU A 611 -32.24 -31.68 -47.23
N TRP A 612 -32.32 -33.00 -47.50
CA TRP A 612 -33.53 -33.63 -48.05
C TRP A 612 -34.73 -33.54 -47.09
N LEU A 613 -34.55 -33.76 -45.79
CA LEU A 613 -35.64 -33.67 -44.81
C LEU A 613 -36.19 -32.25 -44.66
N ILE A 614 -35.31 -31.24 -44.68
CA ILE A 614 -35.68 -29.82 -44.68
C ILE A 614 -36.43 -29.44 -45.98
N SER A 615 -36.12 -30.08 -47.12
CA SER A 615 -36.88 -29.88 -48.37
C SER A 615 -38.34 -30.37 -48.32
N LEU A 616 -38.71 -31.14 -47.30
CA LEU A 616 -40.08 -31.63 -47.04
C LEU A 616 -40.90 -30.72 -46.11
N GLU A 617 -40.35 -29.62 -45.59
CA GLU A 617 -41.04 -28.67 -44.68
C GLU A 617 -41.99 -27.59 -45.30
N PRO A 618 -42.43 -27.56 -46.59
CA PRO A 618 -43.31 -26.47 -47.07
C PRO A 618 -44.67 -26.27 -46.37
N SER A 619 -45.16 -27.23 -45.60
CA SER A 619 -46.57 -27.28 -45.14
C SER A 619 -46.85 -26.82 -43.71
N PHE A 620 -45.83 -26.46 -42.91
CA PHE A 620 -46.00 -26.11 -41.47
C PHE A 620 -45.75 -24.62 -41.14
N SER A 621 -46.04 -23.72 -42.09
CA SER A 621 -45.94 -22.27 -41.87
C SER A 621 -47.16 -21.71 -41.13
N GLN A 622 -47.08 -21.56 -39.79
CA GLN A 622 -47.67 -20.39 -39.07
C GLN A 622 -47.43 -20.27 -37.55
N ARG A 623 -46.89 -21.27 -36.82
CA ARG A 623 -46.72 -21.13 -35.34
C ARG A 623 -45.36 -21.44 -34.73
N ALA A 624 -44.41 -22.01 -35.47
CA ALA A 624 -42.99 -21.98 -35.15
C ALA A 624 -42.20 -22.28 -36.42
N CYS A 625 -41.06 -21.62 -36.63
CA CYS A 625 -40.06 -22.14 -37.55
C CYS A 625 -39.40 -23.36 -36.89
N PHE A 626 -40.05 -24.52 -36.99
CA PHE A 626 -39.32 -25.77 -36.92
C PHE A 626 -38.38 -25.81 -38.13
N LYS A 627 -37.08 -25.90 -37.84
CA LYS A 627 -36.15 -26.61 -38.72
C LYS A 627 -36.03 -28.01 -38.14
N ALA A 628 -36.28 -29.03 -38.95
CA ALA A 628 -35.99 -30.42 -38.63
C ALA A 628 -34.46 -30.65 -38.53
N MET A 629 -33.86 -30.13 -37.46
CA MET A 629 -32.46 -30.38 -37.12
C MET A 629 -32.31 -31.83 -36.63
N ALA A 630 -31.61 -32.67 -37.40
CA ALA A 630 -31.32 -34.07 -37.10
C ALA A 630 -30.30 -34.24 -35.95
N PHE A 631 -30.61 -33.67 -34.78
CA PHE A 631 -29.72 -33.51 -33.64
C PHE A 631 -29.96 -34.49 -32.48
N LEU A 632 -30.98 -35.34 -32.57
CA LEU A 632 -31.39 -36.24 -31.49
C LEU A 632 -31.15 -37.71 -31.84
N THR A 633 -30.82 -38.52 -30.84
CA THR A 633 -30.61 -39.98 -31.00
C THR A 633 -31.31 -40.73 -29.87
N GLY A 634 -32.64 -40.59 -29.85
CA GLY A 634 -33.55 -41.17 -28.85
C GLY A 634 -34.59 -40.15 -28.42
N ASN A 635 -35.85 -40.38 -28.80
CA ASN A 635 -37.07 -39.64 -28.41
C ASN A 635 -37.20 -38.14 -28.78
N THR A 636 -38.42 -37.82 -29.26
CA THR A 636 -39.14 -36.53 -29.32
C THR A 636 -38.40 -35.26 -29.78
N ALA A 637 -38.91 -34.60 -30.82
CA ALA A 637 -38.36 -33.34 -31.32
C ALA A 637 -38.40 -32.20 -30.28
N TYR A 638 -37.28 -31.51 -30.08
CA TYR A 638 -37.15 -30.34 -29.20
C TYR A 638 -37.07 -29.03 -29.99
N ILE A 639 -37.60 -27.95 -29.40
CA ILE A 639 -37.58 -26.60 -29.98
C ILE A 639 -36.26 -25.92 -29.60
N VAL A 640 -35.47 -25.52 -30.60
CA VAL A 640 -34.29 -24.65 -30.39
C VAL A 640 -34.77 -23.22 -30.14
N LEU A 641 -34.34 -22.61 -29.04
CA LEU A 641 -34.90 -21.34 -28.57
C LEU A 641 -34.23 -20.14 -29.26
N ASN A 642 -34.73 -19.75 -30.43
CA ASN A 642 -34.34 -18.48 -31.07
C ASN A 642 -35.50 -17.73 -31.76
N THR A 643 -36.74 -18.24 -31.65
CA THR A 643 -37.92 -17.68 -32.35
C THR A 643 -39.10 -17.38 -31.40
N VAL A 644 -38.82 -16.89 -30.19
CA VAL A 644 -39.86 -16.39 -29.26
C VAL A 644 -39.68 -14.90 -28.95
N LEU A 645 -38.43 -14.40 -28.84
CA LEU A 645 -38.14 -13.00 -28.55
C LEU A 645 -38.34 -12.02 -29.72
N LYS A 646 -38.73 -12.49 -30.91
CA LYS A 646 -39.14 -11.63 -32.05
C LYS A 646 -40.64 -11.57 -32.31
N CYS A 647 -41.48 -12.24 -31.49
CA CYS A 647 -42.94 -12.23 -31.65
C CYS A 647 -43.68 -11.28 -30.71
N ASN A 648 -42.98 -10.53 -29.84
CA ASN A 648 -43.57 -9.53 -28.93
C ASN A 648 -43.01 -8.12 -29.17
N TYR A 649 -43.02 -7.67 -30.43
CA TYR A 649 -43.00 -6.24 -30.79
C TYR A 649 -43.71 -6.03 -32.15
N TYR A 650 -45.04 -6.12 -32.09
CA TYR A 650 -46.01 -5.37 -32.90
C TYR A 650 -47.21 -5.05 -32.00
#